data_AF-E0ID33-F1
#
_entry.id   AF-E0ID33-F1
#
_cell.length_a   1.000
_cell.length_b   1.000
_cell.length_c   1.000
_cell.angle_alpha   90.00
_cell.angle_beta   90.00
_cell.angle_gamma   90.00
#
_symmetry.space_group_name_H-M   'P 1'
#
loop_
_entity.id
_entity.type
_entity.pdbx_description
1 polymer ?
#
loop_
_entity_poly.entity_id
_entity_poly.type
_entity_poly.pdbx_seq_one_letter_code
_entity_poly.pdbx_strand_id
1 'polypeptide(L)'
;MNKTLIIEADANYQLAEQKAARYFALLFEQVKTQVYVPDLMADIQLWQRKHVQRRSWLSLLPRRKRQSHAGDDYRYIQWLRHTNKLDDYLDRSVSYMYMRDLGKAIDAPDTQASIQRLAADMKERLIQTTASSGGGQPAFFSIVELYRWAQKEGVEGAVIWMIGKLKTVAANIPEGMNAEHAQRKLMKIILGVVLHAMEEIEGREPSAARARKLDEAIRLGYCYGLTYPFIDDLLDAQVLTVQEKAQYSQVIRAALQSGAVPELGEWTGSNKELIRYIQAELGEAFDYIKQHQKPDAQHSFFEQAYVFFHSQEIDRAKVLDYPSYTNEELYLPIILKSASSRLIARSVIAAPADEGFDNRTFYYGIYNQLADDFADMLDDLRDGAVTPYTYFLKYRDQRPDLINPFALYWTVIAHLIRRVYHSDAKAREVILNRAINGLKRCKARLGKEKYNEMMGILDTGSPAFNRLVQKMVSRADDVDFLDKMLRDQMVASLQTDRKSKDEFVETVRTVREQINSTLQIAKSEDIPPMKGTLIDAANYSLTGGGKRLRPILTWVMGVQQYGMRPESLVPLLRSLEYMHTASLIFDDLPSQDNAPTRRGRATLHEVHDSATAELTGLLLIQRATQEQASLAQFDPRSVLALIRYSSQKAEDLCAGQAMDLNAKGKPLTLEQLNAICFYKTGIAFEAALVMPAILAQAPEQEIGLLKSFAYHAGIAFQIKDDLLDVEGDANLLGKPVGQDADNNTSSFVTVLGLEGAKREMWDHYCLALEALQKLSRKNTFLKHLLNYMIHRDR
;
A
#
# COMPACT_ATOMS: atom_id res chain seq x y z
N MET A 1 -34.83 -16.78 -15.62
CA MET A 1 -33.39 -17.09 -15.57
C MET A 1 -32.91 -17.75 -14.26
N ASN A 2 -33.62 -17.65 -13.11
CA ASN A 2 -33.06 -18.03 -11.80
C ASN A 2 -33.02 -19.52 -11.40
N LYS A 3 -33.90 -20.40 -11.90
CA LYS A 3 -33.85 -21.83 -11.54
C LYS A 3 -32.81 -22.63 -12.32
N THR A 4 -32.49 -22.19 -13.55
CA THR A 4 -31.54 -22.87 -14.45
C THR A 4 -30.10 -22.75 -13.95
N LEU A 5 -29.70 -21.55 -13.48
CA LEU A 5 -28.34 -21.30 -12.95
C LEU A 5 -28.04 -22.09 -11.66
N ILE A 6 -29.03 -22.29 -10.78
CA ILE A 6 -28.86 -23.06 -9.53
C ILE A 6 -28.59 -24.55 -9.82
N ILE A 7 -29.35 -25.16 -10.73
CA ILE A 7 -29.19 -26.57 -11.12
C ILE A 7 -27.86 -26.77 -11.86
N GLU A 8 -27.42 -25.78 -12.64
CA GLU A 8 -26.12 -25.81 -13.30
C GLU A 8 -24.94 -25.68 -12.32
N ALA A 9 -25.03 -24.85 -11.27
CA ALA A 9 -23.92 -24.63 -10.34
C ALA A 9 -23.51 -25.89 -9.56
N ASP A 10 -24.47 -26.65 -9.03
CA ASP A 10 -24.18 -27.89 -8.29
C ASP A 10 -23.69 -29.01 -9.23
N ALA A 11 -24.26 -29.10 -10.44
CA ALA A 11 -23.78 -30.02 -11.47
C ALA A 11 -22.35 -29.70 -11.92
N ASN A 12 -22.02 -28.41 -12.08
CA ASN A 12 -20.69 -27.95 -12.44
C ASN A 12 -19.68 -28.21 -11.31
N TYR A 13 -20.08 -28.02 -10.05
CA TYR A 13 -19.24 -28.41 -8.91
C TYR A 13 -18.93 -29.91 -8.94
N GLN A 14 -19.92 -30.77 -9.18
CA GLN A 14 -19.71 -32.21 -9.30
C GLN A 14 -18.76 -32.57 -10.46
N LEU A 15 -18.87 -31.88 -11.60
CA LEU A 15 -17.94 -32.05 -12.73
C LEU A 15 -16.51 -31.65 -12.36
N ALA A 16 -16.34 -30.51 -11.67
CA ALA A 16 -15.05 -30.06 -11.19
C ALA A 16 -14.47 -31.04 -10.16
N GLU A 17 -15.28 -31.52 -9.21
CA GLU A 17 -14.92 -32.51 -8.21
C GLU A 17 -14.49 -33.83 -8.86
N GLN A 18 -15.21 -34.33 -9.88
CA GLN A 18 -14.80 -35.51 -10.64
C GLN A 18 -13.44 -35.31 -11.33
N LYS A 19 -13.19 -34.12 -11.89
CA LYS A 19 -11.87 -33.79 -12.47
C LYS A 19 -10.77 -33.80 -11.41
N ALA A 20 -11.03 -33.21 -10.24
CA ALA A 20 -10.11 -33.22 -9.11
C ALA A 20 -9.87 -34.65 -8.59
N ALA A 21 -10.92 -35.48 -8.49
CA ALA A 21 -10.84 -36.87 -8.05
C ALA A 21 -10.00 -37.73 -9.01
N ARG A 22 -10.19 -37.59 -10.32
CA ARG A 22 -9.35 -38.28 -11.33
C ARG A 22 -7.88 -37.88 -11.21
N TYR A 23 -7.61 -36.59 -11.04
CA TYR A 23 -6.24 -36.10 -10.86
C TYR A 23 -5.64 -36.61 -9.55
N PHE A 24 -6.40 -36.55 -8.46
CA PHE A 24 -5.97 -37.03 -7.16
C PHE A 24 -5.69 -38.53 -7.17
N ALA A 25 -6.55 -39.34 -7.78
CA ALA A 25 -6.34 -40.78 -7.94
C ALA A 25 -5.04 -41.10 -8.71
N LEU A 26 -4.75 -40.33 -9.78
CA LEU A 26 -3.49 -40.45 -10.51
C LEU A 26 -2.27 -40.13 -9.64
N LEU A 27 -2.33 -39.07 -8.82
CA LEU A 27 -1.26 -38.71 -7.90
C LEU A 27 -1.12 -39.76 -6.78
N PHE A 28 -2.24 -40.25 -6.25
CA PHE A 28 -2.29 -41.25 -5.19
C PHE A 28 -1.61 -42.55 -5.62
N GLU A 29 -1.93 -43.06 -6.81
CA GLU A 29 -1.28 -44.25 -7.35
C GLU A 29 0.23 -44.05 -7.56
N GLN A 30 0.65 -42.86 -8.00
CA GLN A 30 2.08 -42.54 -8.12
C GLN A 30 2.80 -42.46 -6.78
N VAL A 31 2.15 -41.94 -5.73
CA VAL A 31 2.71 -41.96 -4.36
C VAL A 31 2.86 -43.40 -3.87
N LYS A 32 1.82 -44.21 -4.03
CA LYS A 32 1.79 -45.62 -3.59
C LYS A 32 2.84 -46.47 -4.30
N THR A 33 3.02 -46.28 -5.60
CA THR A 33 4.00 -47.00 -6.43
C THR A 33 5.39 -46.37 -6.41
N GLN A 34 5.55 -45.19 -5.79
CA GLN A 34 6.78 -44.39 -5.77
C GLN A 34 7.40 -44.09 -7.17
N VAL A 35 6.61 -44.12 -8.24
CA VAL A 35 7.09 -43.90 -9.62
C VAL A 35 7.72 -42.51 -9.80
N TYR A 36 7.28 -41.52 -9.02
CA TYR A 36 7.84 -40.16 -9.04
C TYR A 36 9.29 -40.06 -8.57
N VAL A 37 9.79 -41.05 -7.79
CA VAL A 37 11.12 -41.02 -7.17
C VAL A 37 12.25 -41.09 -8.20
N PRO A 38 12.37 -42.13 -9.05
CA PRO A 38 13.43 -42.19 -10.05
C PRO A 38 13.39 -41.00 -11.01
N ASP A 39 12.18 -40.53 -11.32
CA ASP A 39 11.90 -39.39 -12.17
C ASP A 39 12.50 -38.09 -11.61
N LEU A 40 12.14 -37.73 -10.37
CA LEU A 40 12.68 -36.55 -9.71
C LEU A 40 14.17 -36.66 -9.40
N MET A 41 14.66 -37.86 -9.11
CA MET A 41 16.10 -38.05 -8.92
C MET A 41 16.88 -37.67 -10.19
N ALA A 42 16.38 -38.03 -11.38
CA ALA A 42 16.98 -37.63 -12.64
C ALA A 42 16.88 -36.11 -12.86
N ASP A 43 15.71 -35.51 -12.59
CA ASP A 43 15.50 -34.07 -12.74
C ASP A 43 16.37 -33.24 -11.77
N ILE A 44 16.46 -33.64 -10.50
CA ILE A 44 17.31 -33.00 -9.50
C ILE A 44 18.78 -33.16 -9.89
N GLN A 45 19.20 -34.29 -10.45
CA GLN A 45 20.58 -34.48 -10.92
C GLN A 45 20.94 -33.54 -12.08
N LEU A 46 20.03 -33.33 -13.04
CA LEU A 46 20.22 -32.38 -14.13
C LEU A 46 20.28 -30.95 -13.60
N TRP A 47 19.38 -30.59 -12.68
CA TRP A 47 19.34 -29.28 -12.04
C TRP A 47 20.56 -29.01 -11.14
N GLN A 48 21.03 -30.00 -10.38
CA GLN A 48 22.15 -29.87 -9.44
C GLN A 48 23.44 -29.38 -10.12
N ARG A 49 23.65 -29.70 -11.41
CA ARG A 49 24.85 -29.31 -12.17
C ARG A 49 25.06 -27.80 -12.20
N LYS A 50 23.98 -27.01 -12.20
CA LYS A 50 24.03 -25.53 -12.20
C LYS A 50 24.13 -24.93 -10.79
N HIS A 51 23.57 -25.59 -9.77
CA HIS A 51 23.36 -25.00 -8.44
C HIS A 51 24.32 -25.49 -7.34
N VAL A 52 25.16 -26.50 -7.63
CA VAL A 52 26.19 -26.99 -6.70
C VAL A 52 27.55 -26.79 -7.31
N GLN A 53 28.24 -25.71 -6.91
CA GLN A 53 29.63 -25.49 -7.32
C GLN A 53 30.55 -26.60 -6.79
N ARG A 54 31.43 -27.14 -7.64
CA ARG A 54 32.59 -27.91 -7.17
C ARG A 54 33.48 -26.91 -6.43
N ARG A 55 33.69 -27.11 -5.12
CA ARG A 55 34.50 -26.22 -4.29
C ARG A 55 35.86 -25.98 -4.94
N SER A 56 36.08 -24.76 -5.44
CA SER A 56 37.43 -24.23 -5.60
C SER A 56 37.92 -23.80 -4.22
N TRP A 57 39.12 -24.24 -3.86
CA TRP A 57 39.89 -24.01 -2.63
C TRP A 57 40.01 -22.55 -2.14
N LEU A 58 39.46 -21.57 -2.87
CA LEU A 58 39.53 -20.14 -2.57
C LEU A 58 38.28 -19.54 -1.88
N SER A 59 37.21 -20.30 -1.62
CA SER A 59 35.97 -19.74 -1.01
C SER A 59 35.91 -19.86 0.53
N LEU A 60 36.97 -19.42 1.23
CA LEU A 60 37.07 -19.41 2.70
C LEU A 60 36.60 -18.08 3.33
N LEU A 61 35.54 -17.47 2.81
CA LEU A 61 34.87 -16.34 3.46
C LEU A 61 33.54 -16.81 4.08
N PRO A 62 33.30 -16.55 5.38
CA PRO A 62 32.10 -17.02 6.04
C PRO A 62 30.89 -16.25 5.52
N ARG A 63 29.93 -16.96 4.90
CA ARG A 63 28.58 -16.45 4.66
C ARG A 63 27.91 -16.24 6.03
N ARG A 64 27.95 -15.00 6.53
CA ARG A 64 27.22 -14.59 7.74
C ARG A 64 25.72 -14.84 7.52
N LYS A 65 25.10 -15.62 8.41
CA LYS A 65 23.64 -15.70 8.59
C LYS A 65 23.10 -14.27 8.69
N ARG A 66 22.12 -13.91 7.87
CA ARG A 66 21.45 -12.60 7.92
C ARG A 66 19.97 -12.77 8.25
N GLN A 67 19.58 -12.21 9.39
CA GLN A 67 18.20 -11.88 9.71
C GLN A 67 17.78 -10.69 8.83
N SER A 68 16.55 -10.72 8.34
CA SER A 68 15.96 -9.70 7.46
C SER A 68 15.77 -8.39 8.20
N HIS A 69 16.73 -7.48 8.05
CA HIS A 69 16.50 -6.05 8.24
C HIS A 69 16.57 -5.40 6.87
N ALA A 70 15.72 -4.42 6.59
CA ALA A 70 15.58 -3.87 5.24
C ALA A 70 16.83 -3.10 4.71
N GLY A 71 17.89 -2.95 5.51
CA GLY A 71 19.23 -2.54 5.04
C GLY A 71 20.09 -3.66 4.41
N ASP A 72 19.68 -4.93 4.53
CA ASP A 72 20.40 -6.07 3.96
C ASP A 72 20.00 -6.38 2.51
N ASP A 73 18.82 -5.95 2.05
CA ASP A 73 18.34 -6.19 0.67
C ASP A 73 19.13 -5.39 -0.37
N TYR A 74 19.43 -4.11 -0.08
CA TYR A 74 20.31 -3.30 -0.93
C TYR A 74 21.69 -3.95 -1.09
N ARG A 75 22.27 -4.41 0.01
CA ARG A 75 23.56 -5.11 0.01
C ARG A 75 23.48 -6.42 -0.75
N TYR A 76 22.33 -7.08 -0.75
CA TYR A 76 22.09 -8.31 -1.50
C TYR A 76 22.04 -8.06 -3.00
N ILE A 77 21.33 -7.03 -3.47
CA ILE A 77 21.32 -6.64 -4.90
C ILE A 77 22.72 -6.22 -5.36
N GLN A 78 23.45 -5.44 -4.56
CA GLN A 78 24.83 -5.06 -4.88
C GLN A 78 25.76 -6.28 -4.93
N TRP A 79 25.58 -7.24 -4.02
CA TRP A 79 26.31 -8.50 -4.03
C TRP A 79 25.99 -9.35 -5.26
N LEU A 80 24.72 -9.48 -5.64
CA LEU A 80 24.29 -10.15 -6.87
C LEU A 80 24.92 -9.50 -8.10
N ARG A 81 24.98 -8.16 -8.14
CA ARG A 81 25.65 -7.41 -9.20
C ARG A 81 27.15 -7.69 -9.24
N HIS A 82 27.84 -7.60 -8.10
CA HIS A 82 29.30 -7.84 -8.01
C HIS A 82 29.68 -9.29 -8.32
N THR A 83 28.77 -10.24 -8.09
CA THR A 83 28.98 -11.66 -8.39
C THR A 83 28.45 -12.08 -9.77
N ASN A 84 27.96 -11.14 -10.57
CA ASN A 84 27.37 -11.37 -11.90
C ASN A 84 26.19 -12.35 -11.90
N LYS A 85 25.37 -12.34 -10.83
CA LYS A 85 24.21 -13.21 -10.60
C LYS A 85 22.87 -12.50 -10.71
N LEU A 86 22.88 -11.18 -10.89
CA LEU A 86 21.66 -10.37 -10.91
C LEU A 86 20.74 -10.73 -12.09
N ASP A 87 21.31 -10.99 -13.26
CA ASP A 87 20.54 -11.35 -14.46
C ASP A 87 19.80 -12.69 -14.27
N ASP A 88 20.50 -13.74 -13.84
CA ASP A 88 19.90 -15.04 -13.53
C ASP A 88 18.84 -14.95 -12.41
N TYR A 89 19.08 -14.09 -11.41
CA TYR A 89 18.13 -13.84 -10.33
C TYR A 89 16.83 -13.21 -10.85
N LEU A 90 16.93 -12.22 -11.74
CA LEU A 90 15.78 -11.52 -12.32
C LEU A 90 15.06 -12.40 -13.35
N ASP A 91 15.77 -13.06 -14.27
CA ASP A 91 15.18 -13.99 -15.24
C ASP A 91 14.38 -15.09 -14.54
N ARG A 92 14.94 -15.72 -13.51
CA ARG A 92 14.22 -16.73 -12.72
C ARG A 92 13.00 -16.14 -12.02
N SER A 93 13.11 -14.94 -11.46
CA SER A 93 12.02 -14.29 -10.74
C SER A 93 10.86 -13.95 -11.65
N VAL A 94 11.15 -13.37 -12.81
CA VAL A 94 10.16 -13.03 -13.83
C VAL A 94 9.56 -14.29 -14.45
N SER A 95 10.38 -15.30 -14.76
CA SER A 95 9.88 -16.59 -15.28
C SER A 95 8.90 -17.25 -14.32
N TYR A 96 9.16 -17.18 -13.02
CA TYR A 96 8.23 -17.67 -12.01
C TYR A 96 6.93 -16.86 -11.96
N MET A 97 6.97 -15.54 -12.12
CA MET A 97 5.76 -14.72 -12.23
C MET A 97 4.93 -15.11 -13.46
N TYR A 98 5.56 -15.26 -14.63
CA TYR A 98 4.86 -15.70 -15.86
C TYR A 98 4.27 -17.10 -15.73
N MET A 99 5.01 -18.03 -15.12
CA MET A 99 4.55 -19.41 -14.93
C MET A 99 3.43 -19.50 -13.88
N ARG A 100 3.55 -18.81 -12.73
CA ARG A 100 2.61 -18.90 -11.61
C ARG A 100 1.39 -18.00 -11.79
N ASP A 101 1.61 -16.73 -12.10
CA ASP A 101 0.58 -15.70 -12.10
C ASP A 101 -0.09 -15.59 -13.47
N LEU A 102 0.68 -15.77 -14.55
CA LEU A 102 0.16 -15.70 -15.91
C LEU A 102 -0.17 -17.06 -16.54
N GLY A 103 0.23 -18.18 -15.91
CA GLY A 103 0.03 -19.54 -16.42
C GLY A 103 0.62 -19.78 -17.81
N LYS A 104 1.62 -19.00 -18.22
CA LYS A 104 2.22 -19.04 -19.56
C LYS A 104 3.19 -20.20 -19.70
N ALA A 105 3.24 -20.75 -20.90
CA ALA A 105 4.30 -21.66 -21.32
C ALA A 105 5.61 -20.85 -21.47
N ILE A 106 6.56 -21.04 -20.55
CA ILE A 106 7.79 -20.23 -20.48
C ILE A 106 8.85 -20.63 -21.52
N ASP A 107 8.59 -21.70 -22.25
CA ASP A 107 9.34 -22.18 -23.42
C ASP A 107 8.85 -21.53 -24.73
N ALA A 108 7.65 -20.93 -24.74
CA ALA A 108 7.15 -20.22 -25.92
C ALA A 108 8.03 -18.99 -26.25
N PRO A 109 8.41 -18.77 -27.54
CA PRO A 109 9.31 -17.69 -27.93
C PRO A 109 8.85 -16.29 -27.48
N ASP A 110 7.56 -15.99 -27.62
CA ASP A 110 7.00 -14.69 -27.24
C ASP A 110 7.04 -14.48 -25.72
N THR A 111 6.75 -15.53 -24.94
CA THR A 111 6.88 -15.51 -23.48
C THR A 111 8.34 -15.25 -23.06
N GLN A 112 9.31 -15.89 -23.73
CA GLN A 112 10.73 -15.69 -23.42
C GLN A 112 11.19 -14.25 -23.71
N ALA A 113 10.77 -13.69 -24.84
CA ALA A 113 11.07 -12.30 -25.19
C ALA A 113 10.47 -11.32 -24.15
N SER A 114 9.26 -11.60 -23.66
CA SER A 114 8.60 -10.78 -22.63
C SER A 114 9.27 -10.91 -21.26
N ILE A 115 9.68 -12.11 -20.86
CA ILE A 115 10.47 -12.34 -19.64
C ILE A 115 11.78 -11.54 -19.68
N GLN A 116 12.51 -11.60 -20.80
CA GLN A 116 13.78 -10.90 -20.96
C GLN A 116 13.62 -9.37 -20.89
N ARG A 117 12.61 -8.81 -21.58
CA ARG A 117 12.31 -7.38 -21.53
C ARG A 117 11.99 -6.93 -20.11
N LEU A 118 11.07 -7.62 -19.42
CA LEU A 118 10.70 -7.24 -18.05
C LEU A 118 11.88 -7.39 -17.08
N ALA A 119 12.69 -8.44 -17.21
CA ALA A 119 13.88 -8.61 -16.38
C ALA A 119 14.91 -7.47 -16.60
N ALA A 120 15.10 -7.03 -17.84
CA ALA A 120 15.96 -5.90 -18.17
C ALA A 120 15.44 -4.57 -17.59
N ASP A 121 14.14 -4.29 -17.74
CA ASP A 121 13.51 -3.10 -17.17
C ASP A 121 13.63 -3.08 -15.63
N MET A 122 13.42 -4.22 -14.98
CA MET A 122 13.58 -4.36 -13.53
C MET A 122 15.03 -4.15 -13.09
N LYS A 123 16.00 -4.65 -13.88
CA LYS A 123 17.43 -4.45 -13.63
C LYS A 123 17.79 -2.98 -13.68
N GLU A 124 17.32 -2.26 -14.70
CA GLU A 124 17.63 -0.84 -14.85
C GLU A 124 17.09 -0.03 -13.67
N ARG A 125 15.83 -0.26 -13.27
CA ARG A 125 15.23 0.40 -12.10
C ARG A 125 16.01 0.10 -10.83
N LEU A 126 16.32 -1.18 -10.58
CA LEU A 126 17.11 -1.60 -9.43
C LEU A 126 18.46 -0.87 -9.35
N ILE A 127 19.13 -0.69 -10.49
CA ILE A 127 20.41 0.02 -10.56
C ILE A 127 20.22 1.52 -10.32
N GLN A 128 19.22 2.15 -10.94
CA GLN A 128 18.95 3.58 -10.78
C GLN A 128 18.61 3.95 -9.33
N THR A 129 17.72 3.17 -8.68
CA THR A 129 17.37 3.40 -7.27
C THR A 129 18.56 3.22 -6.34
N THR A 130 19.53 2.36 -6.70
CA THR A 130 20.75 2.19 -5.89
C THR A 130 21.76 3.34 -6.00
N ALA A 131 21.69 4.13 -7.08
CA ALA A 131 22.59 5.25 -7.32
C ALA A 131 22.09 6.57 -6.73
N SER A 132 20.76 6.75 -6.65
CA SER A 132 20.12 7.98 -6.15
C SER A 132 19.89 7.98 -4.63
N SER A 133 19.82 6.81 -3.98
CA SER A 133 19.63 6.74 -2.53
C SER A 133 20.97 6.78 -1.79
N GLY A 134 21.32 7.94 -1.21
CA GLY A 134 22.42 8.09 -0.26
C GLY A 134 22.21 7.30 1.04
N GLY A 135 22.25 5.96 0.96
CA GLY A 135 22.00 5.04 2.08
C GLY A 135 20.51 4.80 2.40
N GLY A 136 19.58 5.25 1.56
CA GLY A 136 18.14 4.97 1.70
C GLY A 136 17.71 3.65 1.07
N GLN A 137 16.74 2.97 1.67
CA GLN A 137 16.18 1.74 1.11
C GLN A 137 15.49 2.02 -0.24
N PRO A 138 15.65 1.14 -1.24
CA PRO A 138 14.79 1.15 -2.42
C PRO A 138 13.37 0.86 -1.96
N ALA A 139 12.48 1.86 -2.02
CA ALA A 139 11.06 1.58 -1.93
C ALA A 139 10.63 1.07 -3.30
N PHE A 140 10.62 -0.24 -3.50
CA PHE A 140 9.90 -0.79 -4.64
C PHE A 140 8.45 -0.32 -4.51
N PHE A 141 8.01 0.52 -5.45
CA PHE A 141 6.70 1.18 -5.46
C PHE A 141 6.55 2.31 -4.44
N SER A 142 7.36 3.37 -4.58
CA SER A 142 6.95 4.63 -3.97
C SER A 142 5.69 5.16 -4.67
N ILE A 143 4.82 5.84 -3.92
CA ILE A 143 3.58 6.43 -4.49
C ILE A 143 3.90 7.43 -5.62
N VAL A 144 5.05 8.11 -5.53
CA VAL A 144 5.59 8.99 -6.57
C VAL A 144 5.89 8.21 -7.83
N GLU A 145 6.67 7.13 -7.75
CA GLU A 145 7.01 6.29 -8.90
C GLU A 145 5.76 5.70 -9.57
N LEU A 146 4.79 5.25 -8.76
CA LEU A 146 3.52 4.74 -9.26
C LEU A 146 2.74 5.82 -10.00
N TYR A 147 2.68 7.04 -9.47
CA TYR A 147 2.00 8.16 -10.10
C TYR A 147 2.71 8.62 -11.38
N ARG A 148 4.05 8.70 -11.39
CA ARG A 148 4.84 9.01 -12.59
C ARG A 148 4.67 7.95 -13.68
N TRP A 149 4.59 6.68 -13.30
CA TRP A 149 4.23 5.61 -14.22
C TRP A 149 2.81 5.80 -14.76
N ALA A 150 1.85 6.14 -13.91
CA ALA A 150 0.47 6.40 -14.31
C ALA A 150 0.38 7.57 -15.32
N GLN A 151 1.13 8.65 -15.10
CA GLN A 151 1.25 9.77 -16.05
C GLN A 151 1.80 9.34 -17.39
N LYS A 152 2.87 8.53 -17.38
CA LYS A 152 3.47 8.00 -18.61
C LYS A 152 2.50 7.13 -19.41
N GLU A 153 1.66 6.35 -18.73
CA GLU A 153 0.71 5.43 -19.35
C GLU A 153 -0.69 6.05 -19.58
N GLY A 154 -0.95 7.28 -19.09
CA GLY A 154 -2.24 7.97 -19.21
C GLY A 154 -3.36 7.40 -18.33
N VAL A 155 -3.01 6.85 -17.15
CA VAL A 155 -3.94 6.17 -16.22
C VAL A 155 -3.94 6.77 -14.80
N GLU A 156 -3.61 8.06 -14.69
CA GLU A 156 -3.56 8.78 -13.41
C GLU A 156 -4.88 8.69 -12.66
N GLY A 157 -6.01 8.84 -13.36
CA GLY A 157 -7.35 8.74 -12.76
C GLY A 157 -7.60 7.38 -12.10
N ALA A 158 -7.20 6.28 -12.77
CA ALA A 158 -7.32 4.92 -12.24
C ALA A 158 -6.49 4.74 -10.97
N VAL A 159 -5.24 5.24 -10.98
CA VAL A 159 -4.32 5.10 -9.85
C VAL A 159 -4.75 5.95 -8.67
N ILE A 160 -5.20 7.19 -8.89
CA ILE A 160 -5.76 8.06 -7.85
C ILE A 160 -6.99 7.40 -7.21
N TRP A 161 -7.91 6.90 -8.04
CA TRP A 161 -9.09 6.18 -7.59
C TRP A 161 -8.72 4.95 -6.75
N MET A 162 -7.75 4.16 -7.23
CA MET A 162 -7.28 2.96 -6.54
C MET A 162 -6.68 3.30 -5.17
N ILE A 163 -5.82 4.34 -5.09
CA ILE A 163 -5.23 4.78 -3.81
C ILE A 163 -6.34 5.18 -2.83
N GLY A 164 -7.33 5.93 -3.29
CA GLY A 164 -8.49 6.32 -2.48
C GLY A 164 -9.25 5.10 -1.94
N LYS A 165 -9.61 4.17 -2.82
CA LYS A 165 -10.30 2.92 -2.46
C LYS A 165 -9.48 2.04 -1.50
N LEU A 166 -8.16 1.91 -1.69
CA LEU A 166 -7.27 1.18 -0.76
C LEU A 166 -7.23 1.81 0.64
N LYS A 167 -7.34 3.14 0.75
CA LYS A 167 -7.44 3.85 2.03
C LYS A 167 -8.78 3.51 2.71
N THR A 168 -9.88 3.58 1.97
CA THR A 168 -11.23 3.27 2.49
C THR A 168 -11.34 1.83 2.97
N VAL A 169 -10.83 0.86 2.19
CA VAL A 169 -10.77 -0.55 2.60
C VAL A 169 -10.02 -0.70 3.91
N ALA A 170 -8.81 -0.14 4.02
CA ALA A 170 -7.99 -0.26 5.21
C ALA A 170 -8.61 0.38 6.46
N ALA A 171 -9.34 1.49 6.31
CA ALA A 171 -10.06 2.14 7.40
C ALA A 171 -11.25 1.33 7.91
N ASN A 172 -11.81 0.45 7.08
CA ASN A 172 -12.96 -0.40 7.40
C ASN A 172 -12.59 -1.87 7.70
N ILE A 173 -11.29 -2.20 7.79
CA ILE A 173 -10.87 -3.51 8.31
C ILE A 173 -11.11 -3.53 9.83
N PRO A 174 -11.92 -4.47 10.35
CA PRO A 174 -12.30 -4.51 11.76
C PRO A 174 -11.14 -4.94 12.68
N GLU A 175 -11.26 -4.61 13.96
CA GLU A 175 -10.39 -5.17 15.00
C GLU A 175 -10.50 -6.71 15.01
N GLY A 176 -9.37 -7.40 14.99
CA GLY A 176 -9.30 -8.85 14.80
C GLY A 176 -8.81 -9.28 13.40
N MET A 177 -8.72 -8.34 12.45
CA MET A 177 -8.07 -8.55 11.16
C MET A 177 -6.84 -7.65 10.99
N ASN A 178 -5.95 -8.00 10.06
CA ASN A 178 -4.74 -7.24 9.78
C ASN A 178 -4.89 -6.40 8.50
N ALA A 179 -5.07 -5.09 8.65
CA ALA A 179 -5.24 -4.16 7.52
C ALA A 179 -4.03 -4.11 6.58
N GLU A 180 -2.79 -4.21 7.10
CA GLU A 180 -1.57 -4.24 6.29
C GLU A 180 -1.50 -5.51 5.44
N HIS A 181 -1.93 -6.64 6.01
CA HIS A 181 -2.03 -7.91 5.32
C HIS A 181 -3.05 -7.86 4.18
N ALA A 182 -4.23 -7.30 4.44
CA ALA A 182 -5.29 -7.09 3.48
C ALA A 182 -4.82 -6.19 2.31
N GLN A 183 -4.26 -5.01 2.60
CA GLN A 183 -3.74 -4.10 1.58
C GLN A 183 -2.65 -4.75 0.72
N ARG A 184 -1.75 -5.53 1.35
CA ARG A 184 -0.71 -6.28 0.63
C ARG A 184 -1.29 -7.32 -0.33
N LYS A 185 -2.27 -8.11 0.11
CA LYS A 185 -2.94 -9.09 -0.75
C LYS A 185 -3.62 -8.38 -1.93
N LEU A 186 -4.34 -7.29 -1.65
CA LEU A 186 -5.07 -6.51 -2.65
C LEU A 186 -4.13 -5.87 -3.70
N MET A 187 -3.07 -5.20 -3.28
CA MET A 187 -2.06 -4.64 -4.19
C MET A 187 -1.39 -5.70 -5.07
N LYS A 188 -1.09 -6.88 -4.50
CA LYS A 188 -0.50 -7.98 -5.26
C LYS A 188 -1.43 -8.45 -6.39
N ILE A 189 -2.73 -8.51 -6.13
CA ILE A 189 -3.73 -8.92 -7.11
C ILE A 189 -3.88 -7.87 -8.20
N ILE A 190 -3.99 -6.59 -7.81
CA ILE A 190 -4.02 -5.47 -8.76
C ILE A 190 -2.79 -5.53 -9.68
N LEU A 191 -1.59 -5.67 -9.12
CA LEU A 191 -0.37 -5.78 -9.91
C LEU A 191 -0.39 -7.00 -10.85
N GLY A 192 -0.88 -8.15 -10.38
CA GLY A 192 -1.03 -9.35 -11.21
C GLY A 192 -1.94 -9.12 -12.41
N VAL A 193 -3.08 -8.47 -12.20
CA VAL A 193 -4.04 -8.13 -13.26
C VAL A 193 -3.47 -7.08 -14.23
N VAL A 194 -2.78 -6.07 -13.73
CA VAL A 194 -2.10 -5.07 -14.58
C VAL A 194 -1.00 -5.71 -15.42
N LEU A 195 -0.21 -6.63 -14.85
CA LEU A 195 0.83 -7.35 -15.61
C LEU A 195 0.24 -8.21 -16.72
N HIS A 196 -0.91 -8.86 -16.48
CA HIS A 196 -1.66 -9.57 -17.51
C HIS A 196 -2.06 -8.64 -18.65
N ALA A 197 -2.71 -7.51 -18.34
CA ALA A 197 -3.12 -6.55 -19.35
C ALA A 197 -1.92 -5.97 -20.13
N MET A 198 -0.80 -5.70 -19.46
CA MET A 198 0.43 -5.24 -20.10
C MET A 198 1.02 -6.26 -21.08
N GLU A 199 0.87 -7.55 -20.81
CA GLU A 199 1.36 -8.63 -21.68
C GLU A 199 0.50 -8.76 -22.95
N GLU A 200 -0.80 -8.50 -22.83
CA GLU A 200 -1.73 -8.54 -23.96
C GLU A 200 -1.68 -7.29 -24.85
N ILE A 201 -1.21 -6.16 -24.33
CA ILE A 201 -1.06 -4.94 -25.13
C ILE A 201 0.06 -5.15 -26.15
N GLU A 202 -0.30 -5.25 -27.42
CA GLU A 202 0.67 -5.33 -28.51
C GLU A 202 1.49 -4.03 -28.59
N GLY A 203 2.78 -4.14 -28.92
CA GLY A 203 3.71 -3.00 -28.96
C GLY A 203 3.39 -1.91 -29.99
N ARG A 204 2.31 -2.05 -30.77
CA ARG A 204 1.85 -1.09 -31.79
C ARG A 204 0.47 -0.48 -31.48
N GLU A 205 -0.14 -0.78 -30.33
CA GLU A 205 -1.44 -0.20 -29.99
C GLU A 205 -1.37 1.32 -29.79
N PRO A 206 -2.41 2.07 -30.22
CA PRO A 206 -2.50 3.50 -29.94
C PRO A 206 -2.48 3.78 -28.43
N SER A 207 -1.80 4.87 -28.02
CA SER A 207 -1.64 5.25 -26.61
C SER A 207 -2.96 5.31 -25.83
N ALA A 208 -4.06 5.74 -26.46
CA ALA A 208 -5.37 5.83 -25.82
C ALA A 208 -6.00 4.44 -25.55
N ALA A 209 -5.84 3.49 -26.47
CA ALA A 209 -6.35 2.12 -26.29
C ALA A 209 -5.56 1.40 -25.18
N ARG A 210 -4.24 1.60 -25.15
CA ARG A 210 -3.35 1.14 -24.09
C ARG A 210 -3.76 1.68 -22.72
N ALA A 211 -3.96 3.00 -22.60
CA ALA A 211 -4.39 3.63 -21.35
C ALA A 211 -5.73 3.05 -20.87
N ARG A 212 -6.70 2.89 -21.76
CA ARG A 212 -8.01 2.31 -21.43
C ARG A 212 -7.90 0.89 -20.86
N LYS A 213 -7.13 0.01 -21.51
CA LYS A 213 -6.91 -1.37 -21.02
C LYS A 213 -6.25 -1.40 -19.65
N LEU A 214 -5.31 -0.51 -19.40
CA LEU A 214 -4.63 -0.41 -18.10
C LEU A 214 -5.54 0.17 -17.00
N ASP A 215 -6.37 1.17 -17.31
CA ASP A 215 -7.39 1.68 -16.37
C ASP A 215 -8.37 0.56 -15.97
N GLU A 216 -8.90 -0.16 -16.97
CA GLU A 216 -9.79 -1.30 -16.76
C GLU A 216 -9.11 -2.38 -15.90
N ALA A 217 -7.84 -2.71 -16.18
CA ALA A 217 -7.08 -3.69 -15.41
C ALA A 217 -6.85 -3.29 -13.94
N ILE A 218 -6.54 -2.02 -13.67
CA ILE A 218 -6.38 -1.51 -12.30
C ILE A 218 -7.67 -1.69 -11.50
N ARG A 219 -8.81 -1.29 -12.10
CA ARG A 219 -10.13 -1.38 -11.47
C ARG A 219 -10.58 -2.82 -11.28
N LEU A 220 -10.44 -3.65 -12.30
CA LEU A 220 -10.76 -5.08 -12.23
C LEU A 220 -9.92 -5.79 -11.18
N GLY A 221 -8.62 -5.47 -11.10
CA GLY A 221 -7.72 -6.01 -10.08
C GLY A 221 -8.15 -5.64 -8.66
N TYR A 222 -8.65 -4.42 -8.46
CA TYR A 222 -9.21 -4.00 -7.17
C TYR A 222 -10.51 -4.75 -6.86
N CYS A 223 -11.47 -4.73 -7.79
CA CYS A 223 -12.78 -5.36 -7.63
C CYS A 223 -12.65 -6.86 -7.33
N TYR A 224 -11.83 -7.57 -8.09
CA TYR A 224 -11.55 -8.99 -7.84
C TYR A 224 -10.78 -9.18 -6.53
N GLY A 225 -9.80 -8.32 -6.24
CA GLY A 225 -8.99 -8.45 -5.04
C GLY A 225 -9.75 -8.26 -3.73
N LEU A 226 -10.88 -7.55 -3.72
CA LEU A 226 -11.73 -7.33 -2.54
C LEU A 226 -12.28 -8.63 -1.93
N THR A 227 -12.38 -9.70 -2.71
CA THR A 227 -12.83 -11.01 -2.20
C THR A 227 -11.88 -11.57 -1.14
N TYR A 228 -10.60 -11.17 -1.14
CA TYR A 228 -9.67 -11.62 -0.11
C TYR A 228 -9.95 -11.01 1.27
N PRO A 229 -9.90 -9.68 1.47
CA PRO A 229 -10.18 -9.11 2.79
C PRO A 229 -11.61 -9.35 3.25
N PHE A 230 -12.60 -9.27 2.35
CA PHE A 230 -14.01 -9.23 2.76
C PHE A 230 -14.78 -10.54 2.58
N ILE A 231 -14.19 -11.57 1.98
CA ILE A 231 -14.80 -12.91 1.93
C ILE A 231 -13.87 -13.91 2.62
N ASP A 232 -12.65 -14.08 2.10
CA ASP A 232 -11.67 -15.07 2.58
C ASP A 232 -11.25 -14.80 4.03
N ASP A 233 -10.52 -13.70 4.25
CA ASP A 233 -9.95 -13.33 5.55
C ASP A 233 -11.06 -13.07 6.61
N LEU A 234 -12.19 -12.47 6.21
CA LEU A 234 -13.29 -12.18 7.13
C LEU A 234 -14.00 -13.44 7.65
N LEU A 235 -14.26 -14.42 6.77
CA LEU A 235 -14.91 -15.67 7.18
C LEU A 235 -13.96 -16.58 7.98
N ASP A 236 -12.65 -16.46 7.78
CA ASP A 236 -11.63 -17.17 8.55
C ASP A 236 -11.38 -16.49 9.91
N ALA A 237 -11.48 -15.16 10.00
CA ALA A 237 -11.29 -14.41 11.23
C ALA A 237 -12.39 -14.68 12.27
N GLN A 238 -12.08 -14.45 13.55
CA GLN A 238 -13.01 -14.57 14.68
C GLN A 238 -13.86 -13.30 14.90
N VAL A 239 -14.11 -12.52 13.84
CA VAL A 239 -14.86 -11.26 13.90
C VAL A 239 -16.37 -11.49 13.87
N LEU A 240 -16.83 -12.40 12.99
CA LEU A 240 -18.23 -12.76 12.84
C LEU A 240 -18.57 -13.95 13.74
N THR A 241 -19.74 -13.91 14.37
CA THR A 241 -20.30 -15.08 15.08
C THR A 241 -20.61 -16.23 14.11
N VAL A 242 -20.78 -17.45 14.60
CA VAL A 242 -21.14 -18.62 13.77
C VAL A 242 -22.41 -18.36 12.95
N GLN A 243 -23.42 -17.73 13.55
CA GLN A 243 -24.66 -17.37 12.86
C GLN A 243 -24.44 -16.30 11.79
N GLU A 244 -23.66 -15.25 12.08
CA GLU A 244 -23.31 -14.21 11.10
C GLU A 244 -22.49 -14.77 9.93
N LYS A 245 -21.54 -15.69 10.18
CA LYS A 245 -20.78 -16.39 9.13
C LYS A 245 -21.68 -17.20 8.22
N ALA A 246 -22.66 -17.91 8.78
CA ALA A 246 -23.62 -18.70 8.02
C ALA A 246 -24.52 -17.79 7.15
N GLN A 247 -25.05 -16.70 7.73
CA GLN A 247 -25.86 -15.73 7.01
C GLN A 247 -25.06 -15.04 5.88
N TYR A 248 -23.82 -14.63 6.15
CA TYR A 248 -22.96 -14.01 5.15
C TYR A 248 -22.59 -14.96 4.01
N SER A 249 -22.28 -16.22 4.34
CA SER A 249 -21.96 -17.24 3.33
C SER A 249 -23.17 -17.54 2.43
N GLN A 250 -24.38 -17.52 2.98
CA GLN A 250 -25.62 -17.67 2.20
C GLN A 250 -25.84 -16.50 1.23
N VAL A 251 -25.53 -15.26 1.65
CA VAL A 251 -25.60 -14.07 0.78
C VAL A 251 -24.64 -14.20 -0.40
N ILE A 252 -23.39 -14.60 -0.16
CA ILE A 252 -22.39 -14.81 -1.23
C ILE A 252 -22.84 -15.92 -2.17
N ARG A 253 -23.31 -17.05 -1.62
CA ARG A 253 -23.80 -18.18 -2.43
C ARG A 253 -24.97 -17.77 -3.33
N ALA A 254 -25.93 -17.04 -2.78
CA ALA A 254 -27.06 -16.52 -3.54
C ALA A 254 -26.61 -15.55 -4.65
N ALA A 255 -25.59 -14.73 -4.40
CA ALA A 255 -25.02 -13.84 -5.42
C ALA A 255 -24.39 -14.60 -6.58
N LEU A 256 -23.59 -15.63 -6.28
CA LEU A 256 -22.93 -16.47 -7.29
C LEU A 256 -23.94 -17.30 -8.10
N GLN A 257 -25.01 -17.78 -7.47
CA GLN A 257 -26.05 -18.58 -8.13
C GLN A 257 -27.04 -17.75 -8.96
N SER A 258 -27.35 -16.53 -8.54
CA SER A 258 -28.31 -15.67 -9.24
C SER A 258 -27.65 -14.72 -10.24
N GLY A 259 -26.34 -14.50 -10.13
CA GLY A 259 -25.64 -13.50 -10.93
C GLY A 259 -26.02 -12.05 -10.57
N ALA A 260 -26.55 -11.83 -9.36
CA ALA A 260 -26.96 -10.54 -8.83
C ALA A 260 -26.75 -10.48 -7.30
N VAL A 261 -26.37 -9.30 -6.78
CA VAL A 261 -26.16 -9.11 -5.35
C VAL A 261 -27.53 -9.04 -4.65
N PRO A 262 -27.85 -9.97 -3.73
CA PRO A 262 -29.14 -9.96 -3.04
C PRO A 262 -29.19 -8.83 -1.99
N GLU A 263 -30.39 -8.35 -1.64
CA GLU A 263 -30.56 -7.38 -0.55
C GLU A 263 -30.16 -7.99 0.81
N LEU A 264 -29.59 -7.15 1.70
CA LEU A 264 -29.37 -7.56 3.09
C LEU A 264 -30.73 -7.65 3.78
N GLY A 265 -31.21 -8.87 4.02
CA GLY A 265 -32.36 -9.09 4.90
C GLY A 265 -32.11 -8.62 6.33
N GLU A 266 -32.95 -9.05 7.28
CA GLU A 266 -32.71 -8.75 8.70
C GLU A 266 -31.36 -9.33 9.16
N TRP A 267 -30.46 -8.46 9.62
CA TRP A 267 -29.18 -8.85 10.21
C TRP A 267 -29.33 -8.90 11.74
N THR A 268 -29.14 -10.09 12.32
CA THR A 268 -29.37 -10.33 13.75
C THR A 268 -28.15 -10.09 14.63
N GLY A 269 -26.96 -9.87 14.05
CA GLY A 269 -25.70 -9.70 14.77
C GLY A 269 -25.23 -8.25 14.96
N SER A 270 -24.18 -8.05 15.76
CA SER A 270 -23.62 -6.72 16.07
C SER A 270 -22.82 -6.10 14.93
N ASN A 271 -22.42 -6.89 13.92
CA ASN A 271 -21.56 -6.42 12.83
C ASN A 271 -22.34 -5.83 11.63
N LYS A 272 -23.58 -5.37 11.84
CA LYS A 272 -24.47 -4.90 10.75
C LYS A 272 -23.88 -3.79 9.90
N GLU A 273 -23.25 -2.78 10.51
CA GLU A 273 -22.67 -1.64 9.78
C GLU A 273 -21.47 -2.06 8.93
N LEU A 274 -20.59 -2.92 9.46
CA LEU A 274 -19.47 -3.51 8.73
C LEU A 274 -19.99 -4.27 7.49
N ILE A 275 -21.00 -5.11 7.66
CA ILE A 275 -21.54 -5.93 6.58
C ILE A 275 -22.24 -5.08 5.53
N ARG A 276 -22.94 -4.00 5.93
CA ARG A 276 -23.53 -3.05 4.99
C ARG A 276 -22.46 -2.38 4.12
N TYR A 277 -21.37 -1.92 4.73
CA TYR A 277 -20.23 -1.36 3.99
C TYR A 277 -19.65 -2.40 3.02
N ILE A 278 -19.38 -3.61 3.50
CA ILE A 278 -18.80 -4.69 2.69
C ILE A 278 -19.70 -5.05 1.51
N GLN A 279 -21.01 -5.16 1.72
CA GLN A 279 -21.94 -5.50 0.67
C GLN A 279 -22.06 -4.39 -0.38
N ALA A 280 -22.04 -3.11 0.03
CA ALA A 280 -22.01 -2.00 -0.91
C ALA A 280 -20.74 -2.06 -1.78
N GLU A 281 -19.58 -2.22 -1.16
CA GLU A 281 -18.29 -2.24 -1.86
C GLU A 281 -18.12 -3.47 -2.75
N LEU A 282 -18.51 -4.67 -2.27
CA LEU A 282 -18.53 -5.89 -3.07
C LEU A 282 -19.61 -5.83 -4.17
N GLY A 283 -20.71 -5.13 -3.94
CA GLY A 283 -21.77 -4.96 -4.93
C GLY A 283 -21.33 -4.10 -6.10
N GLU A 284 -20.72 -2.94 -5.83
CA GLU A 284 -20.08 -2.12 -6.86
C GLU A 284 -19.03 -2.92 -7.64
N ALA A 285 -18.19 -3.68 -6.93
CA ALA A 285 -17.16 -4.51 -7.54
C ALA A 285 -17.75 -5.61 -8.44
N PHE A 286 -18.84 -6.24 -7.99
CA PHE A 286 -19.55 -7.27 -8.73
C PHE A 286 -20.13 -6.73 -10.04
N ASP A 287 -20.83 -5.59 -9.99
CA ASP A 287 -21.41 -4.95 -11.16
C ASP A 287 -20.32 -4.49 -12.14
N TYR A 288 -19.22 -3.95 -11.62
CA TYR A 288 -18.08 -3.54 -12.44
C TYR A 288 -17.48 -4.73 -13.21
N ILE A 289 -17.22 -5.85 -12.52
CA ILE A 289 -16.71 -7.07 -13.15
C ILE A 289 -17.68 -7.57 -14.23
N LYS A 290 -18.97 -7.65 -13.92
CA LYS A 290 -20.01 -8.14 -14.84
C LYS A 290 -20.10 -7.31 -16.12
N GLN A 291 -19.98 -5.98 -16.02
CA GLN A 291 -20.05 -5.06 -17.17
C GLN A 291 -18.83 -5.16 -18.10
N HIS A 292 -17.67 -5.56 -17.59
CA HIS A 292 -16.42 -5.63 -18.36
C HIS A 292 -16.08 -7.05 -18.84
N GLN A 293 -16.85 -8.05 -18.43
CA GLN A 293 -16.72 -9.42 -18.93
C GLN A 293 -17.42 -9.61 -20.29
N LYS A 294 -16.78 -10.37 -21.17
CA LYS A 294 -17.41 -10.85 -22.41
C LYS A 294 -18.58 -11.79 -22.05
N PRO A 295 -19.72 -11.76 -22.79
CA PRO A 295 -20.87 -12.62 -22.51
C PRO A 295 -20.50 -14.11 -22.38
N ASP A 296 -19.61 -14.60 -23.24
CA ASP A 296 -19.16 -16.00 -23.24
C ASP A 296 -18.28 -16.36 -22.03
N ALA A 297 -17.68 -15.36 -21.36
CA ALA A 297 -16.82 -15.56 -20.19
C ALA A 297 -17.59 -15.45 -18.85
N GLN A 298 -18.79 -14.85 -18.85
CA GLN A 298 -19.58 -14.64 -17.63
C GLN A 298 -20.00 -15.97 -16.99
N HIS A 299 -20.47 -16.93 -17.79
CA HIS A 299 -20.86 -18.26 -17.28
C HIS A 299 -19.68 -18.97 -16.61
N SER A 300 -18.52 -18.99 -17.29
CA SER A 300 -17.29 -19.57 -16.75
C SER A 300 -16.80 -18.85 -15.47
N PHE A 301 -16.93 -17.53 -15.39
CA PHE A 301 -16.59 -16.78 -14.17
C PHE A 301 -17.44 -17.22 -12.98
N PHE A 302 -18.76 -17.24 -13.12
CA PHE A 302 -19.66 -17.62 -12.03
C PHE A 302 -19.48 -19.08 -11.62
N GLU A 303 -19.27 -19.96 -12.59
CA GLU A 303 -18.95 -21.37 -12.35
C GLU A 303 -17.68 -21.50 -11.50
N GLN A 304 -16.57 -20.89 -11.93
CA GLN A 304 -15.30 -20.99 -11.22
C GLN A 304 -15.35 -20.29 -9.85
N ALA A 305 -16.06 -19.17 -9.73
CA ALA A 305 -16.27 -18.48 -8.46
C ALA A 305 -17.09 -19.33 -7.48
N TYR A 306 -18.13 -20.02 -7.96
CA TYR A 306 -18.91 -20.96 -7.15
C TYR A 306 -18.05 -22.14 -6.70
N VAL A 307 -17.31 -22.77 -7.61
CA VAL A 307 -16.41 -23.90 -7.28
C VAL A 307 -15.37 -23.48 -6.24
N PHE A 308 -14.77 -22.31 -6.41
CA PHE A 308 -13.82 -21.74 -5.46
C PHE A 308 -14.46 -21.53 -4.08
N PHE A 309 -15.57 -20.79 -4.01
CA PHE A 309 -16.21 -20.45 -2.75
C PHE A 309 -16.74 -21.70 -2.03
N HIS A 310 -17.41 -22.60 -2.74
CA HIS A 310 -17.98 -23.82 -2.15
C HIS A 310 -16.88 -24.76 -1.63
N SER A 311 -15.77 -24.92 -2.36
CA SER A 311 -14.64 -25.71 -1.88
C SER A 311 -13.95 -25.10 -0.66
N GLN A 312 -13.90 -23.77 -0.53
CA GLN A 312 -13.43 -23.10 0.69
C GLN A 312 -14.37 -23.34 1.88
N GLU A 313 -15.68 -23.30 1.68
CA GLU A 313 -16.65 -23.59 2.75
C GLU A 313 -16.51 -25.02 3.28
N ILE A 314 -16.38 -26.01 2.39
CA ILE A 314 -16.15 -27.41 2.77
C ILE A 314 -14.84 -27.55 3.56
N ASP A 315 -13.80 -26.83 3.16
CA ASP A 315 -12.52 -26.85 3.85
C ASP A 315 -12.57 -26.20 5.24
N ARG A 316 -13.21 -25.03 5.35
CA ARG A 316 -13.38 -24.28 6.60
C ARG A 316 -14.25 -25.02 7.62
N ALA A 317 -15.20 -25.84 7.17
CA ALA A 317 -16.07 -26.63 8.04
C ALA A 317 -15.34 -27.79 8.74
N LYS A 318 -14.11 -28.11 8.35
CA LYS A 318 -13.36 -29.22 8.92
C LYS A 318 -12.86 -28.91 10.33
N VAL A 319 -12.90 -29.92 11.19
CA VAL A 319 -12.42 -29.83 12.56
C VAL A 319 -11.32 -30.85 12.79
N LEU A 320 -10.17 -30.41 13.30
CA LEU A 320 -8.99 -31.26 13.43
C LEU A 320 -9.18 -32.45 14.37
N ASP A 321 -10.17 -32.41 15.28
CA ASP A 321 -10.52 -33.52 16.19
C ASP A 321 -11.38 -34.62 15.55
N TYR A 322 -11.89 -34.42 14.33
CA TYR A 322 -12.66 -35.45 13.64
C TYR A 322 -11.72 -36.53 13.04
N PRO A 323 -11.77 -37.79 13.50
CA PRO A 323 -10.73 -38.79 13.20
C PRO A 323 -10.91 -39.54 11.88
N SER A 324 -12.01 -39.30 11.17
CA SER A 324 -12.49 -40.18 10.10
C SER A 324 -12.52 -39.55 8.71
N TYR A 325 -11.88 -38.38 8.50
CA TYR A 325 -11.76 -37.85 7.15
C TYR A 325 -11.03 -38.85 6.24
N THR A 326 -11.56 -38.99 5.02
CA THR A 326 -10.93 -39.69 3.91
C THR A 326 -9.85 -38.82 3.29
N ASN A 327 -8.92 -39.43 2.55
CA ASN A 327 -7.95 -38.66 1.79
C ASN A 327 -8.64 -37.72 0.76
N GLU A 328 -9.74 -38.15 0.14
CA GLU A 328 -10.49 -37.30 -0.81
C GLU A 328 -11.06 -36.05 -0.13
N GLU A 329 -11.69 -36.18 1.04
CA GLU A 329 -12.19 -35.03 1.80
C GLU A 329 -11.08 -34.04 2.20
N LEU A 330 -9.85 -34.53 2.40
CA LEU A 330 -8.69 -33.68 2.71
C LEU A 330 -8.17 -32.95 1.46
N TYR A 331 -8.05 -33.63 0.32
CA TYR A 331 -7.32 -33.11 -0.84
C TYR A 331 -8.21 -32.51 -1.95
N LEU A 332 -9.43 -33.00 -2.19
CA LEU A 332 -10.27 -32.52 -3.30
C LEU A 332 -10.66 -31.04 -3.15
N PRO A 333 -11.15 -30.57 -1.97
CA PRO A 333 -11.47 -29.16 -1.80
C PRO A 333 -10.26 -28.25 -1.99
N ILE A 334 -9.07 -28.73 -1.58
CA ILE A 334 -7.80 -28.02 -1.75
C ILE A 334 -7.40 -27.90 -3.22
N ILE A 335 -7.54 -28.98 -4.00
CA ILE A 335 -7.29 -28.96 -5.45
C ILE A 335 -8.22 -27.95 -6.12
N LEU A 336 -9.51 -28.00 -5.80
CA LEU A 336 -10.52 -27.12 -6.39
C LEU A 336 -10.28 -25.65 -6.05
N LYS A 337 -10.15 -25.30 -4.76
CA LYS A 337 -9.94 -23.90 -4.34
C LYS A 337 -8.66 -23.32 -4.94
N SER A 338 -7.58 -24.10 -4.98
CA SER A 338 -6.31 -23.63 -5.51
C SER A 338 -6.31 -23.48 -7.03
N ALA A 339 -7.00 -24.35 -7.77
CA ALA A 339 -7.15 -24.22 -9.22
C ALA A 339 -8.10 -23.07 -9.61
N SER A 340 -9.31 -23.03 -9.04
CA SER A 340 -10.35 -22.08 -9.44
C SER A 340 -9.97 -20.62 -9.18
N SER A 341 -9.25 -20.32 -8.10
CA SER A 341 -8.76 -18.94 -7.83
C SER A 341 -8.03 -18.33 -9.04
N ARG A 342 -7.18 -19.12 -9.70
CA ARG A 342 -6.39 -18.65 -10.84
C ARG A 342 -7.20 -18.60 -12.14
N LEU A 343 -8.17 -19.51 -12.30
CA LEU A 343 -9.09 -19.48 -13.44
C LEU A 343 -10.00 -18.26 -13.40
N ILE A 344 -10.45 -17.85 -12.20
CA ILE A 344 -11.25 -16.63 -12.01
C ILE A 344 -10.45 -15.38 -12.41
N ALA A 345 -9.20 -15.27 -11.97
CA ALA A 345 -8.37 -14.11 -12.33
C ALA A 345 -8.25 -13.90 -13.84
N ARG A 346 -8.23 -14.99 -14.62
CA ARG A 346 -8.20 -14.94 -16.09
C ARG A 346 -9.54 -14.54 -16.71
N SER A 347 -10.66 -15.03 -16.19
CA SER A 347 -11.98 -14.68 -16.73
C SER A 347 -12.34 -13.21 -16.46
N VAL A 348 -11.75 -12.61 -15.42
CA VAL A 348 -11.86 -11.17 -15.14
C VAL A 348 -11.17 -10.31 -16.21
N ILE A 349 -10.03 -10.75 -16.77
CA ILE A 349 -9.24 -9.97 -17.75
C ILE A 349 -9.62 -10.22 -19.22
N ALA A 350 -10.61 -11.07 -19.49
CA ALA A 350 -11.07 -11.40 -20.85
C ALA A 350 -9.97 -11.87 -21.84
N ALA A 351 -8.92 -12.50 -21.30
CA ALA A 351 -7.73 -12.93 -22.02
C ALA A 351 -8.04 -13.85 -23.22
N PRO A 352 -7.29 -13.77 -24.34
CA PRO A 352 -7.43 -14.68 -25.49
C PRO A 352 -7.30 -16.14 -25.06
N ALA A 353 -7.90 -17.10 -25.78
CA ALA A 353 -7.74 -18.52 -25.46
C ALA A 353 -6.26 -18.95 -25.59
N ASP A 354 -5.72 -19.60 -24.56
CA ASP A 354 -4.36 -20.16 -24.53
C ASP A 354 -4.49 -21.66 -24.37
N GLU A 355 -4.19 -22.39 -25.45
CA GLU A 355 -4.24 -23.85 -25.45
C GLU A 355 -3.32 -24.41 -24.34
N GLY A 356 -3.97 -25.01 -23.34
CA GLY A 356 -3.28 -25.62 -22.20
C GLY A 356 -3.12 -24.71 -20.97
N PHE A 357 -3.53 -23.43 -20.98
CA PHE A 357 -3.51 -22.61 -19.76
C PHE A 357 -4.35 -23.23 -18.64
N ASP A 358 -5.59 -23.62 -18.94
CA ASP A 358 -6.48 -24.19 -17.92
C ASP A 358 -5.86 -25.43 -17.27
N ASN A 359 -5.17 -26.26 -18.06
CA ASN A 359 -4.44 -27.41 -17.55
C ASN A 359 -3.23 -26.99 -16.72
N ARG A 360 -2.35 -26.11 -17.23
CA ARG A 360 -1.18 -25.62 -16.48
C ARG A 360 -1.59 -25.02 -15.14
N THR A 361 -2.60 -24.16 -15.15
CA THR A 361 -3.14 -23.47 -13.98
C THR A 361 -3.79 -24.42 -12.98
N PHE A 362 -4.61 -25.35 -13.46
CA PHE A 362 -5.26 -26.37 -12.62
C PHE A 362 -4.23 -27.21 -11.86
N TYR A 363 -3.23 -27.75 -12.57
CA TYR A 363 -2.21 -28.60 -11.95
C TYR A 363 -1.21 -27.83 -11.07
N TYR A 364 -0.93 -26.57 -11.41
CA TYR A 364 -0.02 -25.73 -10.62
C TYR A 364 -0.65 -25.22 -9.31
N GLY A 365 -1.98 -25.22 -9.20
CA GLY A 365 -2.70 -24.78 -8.01
C GLY A 365 -2.30 -25.55 -6.74
N ILE A 366 -2.42 -26.88 -6.79
CA ILE A 366 -2.13 -27.76 -5.64
C ILE A 366 -0.65 -27.69 -5.23
N TYR A 367 0.27 -27.47 -6.17
CA TYR A 367 1.70 -27.31 -5.87
C TYR A 367 1.94 -26.15 -4.89
N ASN A 368 1.32 -25.00 -5.13
CA ASN A 368 1.48 -23.85 -4.24
C ASN A 368 0.76 -24.07 -2.92
N GLN A 369 -0.45 -24.64 -2.94
CA GLN A 369 -1.19 -24.89 -1.69
C GLN A 369 -0.42 -25.80 -0.76
N LEU A 370 0.12 -26.94 -1.25
CA LEU A 370 0.94 -27.83 -0.42
C LEU A 370 2.25 -27.18 0.05
N ALA A 371 2.84 -26.29 -0.76
CA ALA A 371 4.03 -25.55 -0.35
C ALA A 371 3.73 -24.55 0.77
N ASP A 372 2.59 -23.86 0.70
CA ASP A 372 2.13 -22.90 1.69
C ASP A 372 1.70 -23.63 2.98
N ASP A 373 0.88 -24.69 2.88
CA ASP A 373 0.48 -25.54 4.03
C ASP A 373 1.71 -26.16 4.73
N PHE A 374 2.73 -26.58 3.98
CA PHE A 374 3.99 -27.06 4.58
C PHE A 374 4.74 -25.95 5.32
N ALA A 375 4.73 -24.74 4.78
CA ALA A 375 5.33 -23.61 5.46
C ALA A 375 4.56 -23.31 6.75
N ASP A 376 3.24 -23.22 6.71
CA ASP A 376 2.48 -22.72 7.86
C ASP A 376 2.00 -23.83 8.80
N MET A 377 2.33 -25.09 8.49
CA MET A 377 1.99 -26.31 9.23
C MET A 377 2.05 -26.22 10.76
N LEU A 378 3.11 -25.64 11.34
CA LEU A 378 3.23 -25.56 12.81
C LEU A 378 2.38 -24.45 13.42
N ASP A 379 2.04 -23.43 12.63
CA ASP A 379 1.17 -22.34 13.05
C ASP A 379 -0.29 -22.84 12.92
N ASP A 380 -0.63 -23.43 11.77
CA ASP A 380 -1.92 -24.09 11.51
C ASP A 380 -2.27 -25.16 12.55
N LEU A 381 -1.28 -25.98 12.94
CA LEU A 381 -1.49 -27.02 13.96
C LEU A 381 -1.83 -26.43 15.33
N ARG A 382 -1.27 -25.26 15.68
CA ARG A 382 -1.59 -24.56 16.94
C ARG A 382 -2.97 -23.93 16.88
N ASP A 383 -3.36 -23.43 15.71
CA ASP A 383 -4.65 -22.78 15.49
C ASP A 383 -5.78 -23.80 15.25
N GLY A 384 -5.46 -25.09 15.17
CA GLY A 384 -6.41 -26.18 14.97
C GLY A 384 -6.95 -26.27 13.54
N ALA A 385 -6.29 -25.61 12.59
CA ALA A 385 -6.67 -25.65 11.18
C ALA A 385 -6.43 -27.03 10.57
N VAL A 386 -7.37 -27.48 9.73
CA VAL A 386 -7.27 -28.77 9.03
C VAL A 386 -6.62 -28.58 7.68
N THR A 387 -5.36 -28.98 7.58
CA THR A 387 -4.63 -29.10 6.32
C THR A 387 -4.17 -30.55 6.15
N PRO A 388 -3.76 -30.97 4.94
CA PRO A 388 -3.23 -32.32 4.73
C PRO A 388 -2.05 -32.63 5.65
N TYR A 389 -1.25 -31.61 5.95
CA TYR A 389 -0.13 -31.72 6.88
C TYR A 389 -0.57 -31.82 8.34
N THR A 390 -1.42 -30.93 8.85
CA THR A 390 -1.83 -30.97 10.26
C THR A 390 -2.61 -32.24 10.58
N TYR A 391 -3.48 -32.68 9.67
CA TYR A 391 -4.23 -33.92 9.82
C TYR A 391 -3.34 -35.16 9.82
N PHE A 392 -2.40 -35.25 8.87
CA PHE A 392 -1.41 -36.33 8.81
C PHE A 392 -0.57 -36.38 10.09
N LEU A 393 -0.09 -35.23 10.59
CA LEU A 393 0.70 -35.18 11.82
C LEU A 393 -0.04 -35.72 13.03
N LYS A 394 -1.36 -35.48 13.11
CA LYS A 394 -2.18 -35.89 14.24
C LYS A 394 -2.57 -37.38 14.21
N TYR A 395 -2.90 -37.90 13.03
CA TYR A 395 -3.52 -39.23 12.90
C TYR A 395 -2.65 -40.31 12.27
N ARG A 396 -1.45 -40.00 11.75
CA ARG A 396 -0.59 -40.97 11.04
C ARG A 396 -0.33 -42.29 11.77
N ASP A 397 -0.23 -42.27 13.10
CA ASP A 397 0.10 -43.47 13.89
C ASP A 397 -1.14 -44.37 14.07
N GLN A 398 -2.34 -43.84 13.85
CA GLN A 398 -3.64 -44.52 13.98
C GLN A 398 -4.26 -44.86 12.61
N ARG A 399 -3.90 -44.11 11.56
CA ARG A 399 -4.48 -44.17 10.23
C ARG A 399 -3.39 -44.41 9.17
N PRO A 400 -2.96 -45.68 8.97
CA PRO A 400 -1.92 -46.03 7.99
C PRO A 400 -2.37 -45.84 6.53
N ASP A 401 -3.67 -45.63 6.30
CA ASP A 401 -4.26 -45.31 5.00
C ASP A 401 -4.01 -43.85 4.56
N LEU A 402 -3.56 -42.98 5.48
CA LEU A 402 -3.30 -41.57 5.15
C LEU A 402 -2.10 -41.42 4.23
N ILE A 403 -2.27 -40.56 3.22
CA ILE A 403 -1.20 -40.20 2.31
C ILE A 403 -0.25 -39.24 3.00
N ASN A 404 1.06 -39.53 2.92
CA ASN A 404 2.07 -38.56 3.31
C ASN A 404 1.99 -37.32 2.39
N PRO A 405 1.58 -36.14 2.90
CA PRO A 405 1.42 -34.93 2.10
C PRO A 405 2.74 -34.44 1.50
N PHE A 406 3.88 -34.74 2.13
CA PHE A 406 5.20 -34.41 1.59
C PHE A 406 5.58 -35.29 0.39
N ALA A 407 5.19 -36.57 0.41
CA ALA A 407 5.35 -37.44 -0.77
C ALA A 407 4.46 -36.95 -1.91
N LEU A 408 3.20 -36.60 -1.62
CA LEU A 408 2.28 -36.03 -2.61
C LEU A 408 2.80 -34.72 -3.21
N TYR A 409 3.37 -33.83 -2.40
CA TYR A 409 4.01 -32.59 -2.86
C TYR A 409 5.08 -32.83 -3.94
N TRP A 410 5.96 -33.81 -3.72
CA TRP A 410 6.97 -34.18 -4.71
C TRP A 410 6.37 -34.86 -5.94
N THR A 411 5.36 -35.71 -5.78
CA THR A 411 4.61 -36.28 -6.91
C THR A 411 3.98 -35.21 -7.79
N VAL A 412 3.40 -34.17 -7.20
CA VAL A 412 2.89 -33.01 -7.93
C VAL A 412 4.01 -32.31 -8.71
N ILE A 413 5.18 -32.11 -8.11
CA ILE A 413 6.34 -31.51 -8.80
C ILE A 413 6.76 -32.38 -10.00
N ALA A 414 6.84 -33.71 -9.84
CA ALA A 414 7.17 -34.63 -10.92
C ALA A 414 6.15 -34.54 -12.06
N HIS A 415 4.85 -34.53 -11.71
CA HIS A 415 3.78 -34.41 -12.66
C HIS A 415 3.84 -33.09 -13.43
N LEU A 416 4.07 -31.97 -12.74
CA LEU A 416 4.24 -30.66 -13.36
C LEU A 416 5.40 -30.66 -14.36
N ILE A 417 6.58 -31.12 -13.94
CA ILE A 417 7.76 -31.11 -14.81
C ILE A 417 7.54 -32.00 -16.03
N ARG A 418 7.10 -33.25 -15.86
CA ARG A 418 7.12 -34.24 -16.94
C ARG A 418 5.86 -34.26 -17.80
N ARG A 419 4.68 -34.01 -17.22
CA ARG A 419 3.39 -34.11 -17.92
C ARG A 419 2.85 -32.76 -18.35
N VAL A 420 3.02 -31.72 -17.53
CA VAL A 420 2.45 -30.40 -17.79
C VAL A 420 3.41 -29.52 -18.59
N TYR A 421 4.70 -29.51 -18.23
CA TYR A 421 5.74 -28.74 -18.93
C TYR A 421 6.65 -29.62 -19.80
N HIS A 422 6.26 -30.86 -20.08
CA HIS A 422 6.93 -31.76 -21.04
C HIS A 422 8.46 -31.89 -20.86
N SER A 423 8.93 -31.89 -19.61
CA SER A 423 10.35 -31.93 -19.23
C SER A 423 11.18 -30.75 -19.75
N ASP A 424 10.56 -29.59 -19.99
CA ASP A 424 11.25 -28.34 -20.31
C ASP A 424 12.31 -27.99 -19.27
N ALA A 425 13.47 -27.55 -19.75
CA ALA A 425 14.63 -27.29 -18.91
C ALA A 425 14.41 -26.06 -18.02
N LYS A 426 13.77 -25.01 -18.53
CA LYS A 426 13.54 -23.76 -17.80
C LYS A 426 12.45 -23.94 -16.75
N ALA A 427 11.35 -24.63 -17.08
CA ALA A 427 10.26 -24.93 -16.16
C ALA A 427 10.75 -25.80 -15.00
N ARG A 428 11.52 -26.86 -15.30
CA ARG A 428 12.18 -27.67 -14.27
C ARG A 428 13.07 -26.82 -13.36
N GLU A 429 13.88 -25.94 -13.94
CA GLU A 429 14.78 -25.07 -13.19
C GLU A 429 14.00 -24.15 -12.24
N VAL A 430 12.94 -23.48 -12.71
CA VAL A 430 12.12 -22.58 -11.88
C VAL A 430 11.39 -23.35 -10.78
N ILE A 431 10.75 -24.48 -11.09
CA ILE A 431 9.98 -25.28 -10.12
C ILE A 431 10.89 -25.84 -9.02
N LEU A 432 12.04 -26.44 -9.39
CA LEU A 432 12.98 -26.99 -8.41
C LEU A 432 13.66 -25.89 -7.59
N ASN A 433 14.00 -24.75 -8.20
CA ASN A 433 14.48 -23.58 -7.46
C ASN A 433 13.47 -23.15 -6.40
N ARG A 434 12.18 -23.08 -6.76
CA ARG A 434 11.12 -22.66 -5.82
C ARG A 434 10.91 -23.67 -4.70
N ALA A 435 10.85 -24.96 -5.02
CA ALA A 435 10.68 -26.05 -4.05
C ALA A 435 11.84 -26.10 -3.03
N ILE A 436 13.09 -26.13 -3.53
CA ILE A 436 14.27 -26.18 -2.66
C ILE A 436 14.41 -24.90 -1.83
N ASN A 437 14.14 -23.73 -2.42
CA ASN A 437 14.16 -22.48 -1.66
C ASN A 437 13.10 -22.47 -0.54
N GLY A 438 11.88 -22.98 -0.80
CA GLY A 438 10.85 -23.16 0.22
C GLY A 438 11.36 -23.98 1.42
N LEU A 439 11.98 -25.13 1.16
CA LEU A 439 12.56 -25.99 2.20
C LEU A 439 13.73 -25.31 2.93
N LYS A 440 14.59 -24.58 2.22
CA LYS A 440 15.69 -23.80 2.84
C LYS A 440 15.16 -22.74 3.80
N ARG A 441 14.09 -22.03 3.42
CA ARG A 441 13.43 -21.04 4.29
C ARG A 441 12.79 -21.69 5.50
N CYS A 442 12.08 -22.81 5.31
CA CYS A 442 11.49 -23.56 6.41
C CYS A 442 12.57 -24.00 7.43
N LYS A 443 13.68 -24.57 6.95
CA LYS A 443 14.83 -24.93 7.80
C LYS A 443 15.45 -23.75 8.53
N ALA A 444 15.54 -22.59 7.87
CA ALA A 444 16.05 -21.37 8.49
C ALA A 444 15.11 -20.84 9.61
N ARG A 445 13.79 -20.90 9.41
CA ARG A 445 12.78 -20.47 10.37
C ARG A 445 12.68 -21.41 11.58
N LEU A 446 12.63 -22.72 11.36
CA LEU A 446 12.45 -23.72 12.42
C LEU A 446 13.74 -24.03 13.19
N GLY A 447 14.90 -23.77 12.60
CA GLY A 447 16.17 -24.28 13.08
C GLY A 447 16.44 -25.72 12.64
N LYS A 448 17.71 -26.14 12.70
CA LYS A 448 18.17 -27.41 12.12
C LYS A 448 17.53 -28.64 12.78
N GLU A 449 17.37 -28.63 14.09
CA GLU A 449 16.87 -29.78 14.86
C GLU A 449 15.39 -30.03 14.58
N LYS A 450 14.52 -29.05 14.85
CA LYS A 450 13.08 -29.14 14.55
C LYS A 450 12.79 -29.46 13.08
N TYR A 451 13.54 -28.86 12.16
CA TYR A 451 13.41 -29.18 10.74
C TYR A 451 13.75 -30.65 10.45
N ASN A 452 14.83 -31.19 11.04
CA ASN A 452 15.22 -32.58 10.82
C ASN A 452 14.21 -33.56 11.45
N GLU A 453 13.66 -33.24 12.63
CA GLU A 453 12.59 -34.01 13.28
C GLU A 453 11.35 -34.08 12.37
N MET A 454 10.89 -32.92 11.90
CA MET A 454 9.79 -32.80 10.97
C MET A 454 10.03 -33.58 9.67
N MET A 455 11.22 -33.50 9.10
CA MET A 455 11.57 -34.26 7.89
C MET A 455 11.68 -35.77 8.14
N GLY A 456 11.99 -36.19 9.37
CA GLY A 456 11.96 -37.60 9.78
C GLY A 456 10.54 -38.13 9.87
N ILE A 457 9.60 -37.30 10.34
CA ILE A 457 8.16 -37.59 10.34
C ILE A 457 7.62 -37.70 8.91
N LEU A 458 8.03 -36.78 8.04
CA LEU A 458 7.56 -36.68 6.65
C LEU A 458 8.36 -37.58 5.68
N ASP A 459 8.91 -38.70 6.15
CA ASP A 459 9.69 -39.63 5.34
C ASP A 459 8.86 -40.14 4.14
N THR A 460 9.39 -39.94 2.92
CA THR A 460 8.78 -40.40 1.66
C THR A 460 8.85 -41.91 1.44
N GLY A 461 9.51 -42.66 2.33
CA GLY A 461 9.78 -44.10 2.17
C GLY A 461 10.94 -44.40 1.21
N SER A 462 11.67 -43.37 0.74
CA SER A 462 12.86 -43.51 -0.09
C SER A 462 14.06 -42.78 0.54
N PRO A 463 14.92 -43.50 1.30
CA PRO A 463 16.09 -42.90 1.94
C PRO A 463 17.07 -42.25 0.96
N ALA A 464 17.19 -42.78 -0.26
CA ALA A 464 18.05 -42.22 -1.30
C ALA A 464 17.54 -40.85 -1.77
N PHE A 465 16.23 -40.72 -1.99
CA PHE A 465 15.59 -39.49 -2.41
C PHE A 465 15.63 -38.42 -1.31
N ASN A 466 15.26 -38.78 -0.07
CA ASN A 466 15.32 -37.85 1.06
C ASN A 466 16.74 -37.29 1.26
N ARG A 467 17.78 -38.14 1.18
CA ARG A 467 19.17 -37.69 1.26
C ARG A 467 19.53 -36.71 0.14
N LEU A 468 19.05 -36.95 -1.08
CA LEU A 468 19.28 -36.05 -2.21
C LEU A 468 18.63 -34.69 -1.97
N VAL A 469 17.35 -34.66 -1.57
CA VAL A 469 16.63 -33.41 -1.24
C VAL A 469 17.36 -32.66 -0.12
N GLN A 470 17.75 -33.33 0.97
CA GLN A 470 18.47 -32.70 2.08
C GLN A 470 19.87 -32.18 1.69
N LYS A 471 20.56 -32.89 0.80
CA LYS A 471 21.80 -32.40 0.19
C LYS A 471 21.54 -31.13 -0.62
N MET A 472 20.44 -31.05 -1.36
CA MET A 472 20.08 -29.85 -2.10
C MET A 472 19.69 -28.68 -1.20
N VAL A 473 18.89 -28.90 -0.17
CA VAL A 473 18.56 -27.88 0.83
C VAL A 473 19.83 -27.31 1.50
N SER A 474 20.83 -28.14 1.74
CA SER A 474 22.08 -27.68 2.38
C SER A 474 23.09 -27.03 1.43
N ARG A 475 23.14 -27.44 0.15
CA ARG A 475 24.23 -27.04 -0.78
C ARG A 475 23.80 -26.21 -1.97
N ALA A 476 22.52 -26.18 -2.35
CA ALA A 476 22.08 -25.42 -3.50
C ALA A 476 22.33 -23.93 -3.26
N ASP A 477 22.99 -23.26 -4.19
CA ASP A 477 23.12 -21.81 -4.24
C ASP A 477 22.20 -21.22 -5.31
N ASP A 478 21.95 -19.92 -5.24
CA ASP A 478 21.24 -19.15 -6.27
C ASP A 478 19.83 -19.69 -6.56
N VAL A 479 19.03 -19.86 -5.51
CA VAL A 479 17.62 -20.32 -5.58
C VAL A 479 16.61 -19.25 -5.12
N ASP A 480 17.10 -18.06 -4.77
CA ASP A 480 16.28 -16.96 -4.26
C ASP A 480 15.46 -16.28 -5.35
N PHE A 481 14.35 -15.65 -4.96
CA PHE A 481 13.43 -14.97 -5.87
C PHE A 481 13.15 -13.54 -5.39
N LEU A 482 12.89 -12.63 -6.32
CA LEU A 482 12.59 -11.23 -6.06
C LEU A 482 11.28 -11.03 -5.29
N ASP A 483 10.29 -11.90 -5.49
CA ASP A 483 8.97 -11.80 -4.83
C ASP A 483 9.05 -11.74 -3.31
N LYS A 484 10.02 -12.42 -2.71
CA LYS A 484 10.27 -12.36 -1.27
C LYS A 484 10.82 -10.98 -0.87
N MET A 485 11.84 -10.50 -1.56
CA MET A 485 12.46 -9.21 -1.24
C MET A 485 11.43 -8.08 -1.37
N LEU A 486 10.62 -8.08 -2.43
CA LEU A 486 9.54 -7.10 -2.62
C LEU A 486 8.53 -7.15 -1.47
N ARG A 487 8.13 -8.35 -1.07
CA ARG A 487 7.20 -8.56 0.05
C ARG A 487 7.78 -8.03 1.35
N ASP A 488 9.02 -8.38 1.66
CA ASP A 488 9.69 -8.00 2.90
C ASP A 488 9.90 -6.48 2.95
N GLN A 489 10.27 -5.85 1.83
CA GLN A 489 10.38 -4.39 1.69
C GLN A 489 9.04 -3.69 1.85
N MET A 490 7.98 -4.20 1.23
CA MET A 490 6.64 -3.62 1.34
C MET A 490 6.13 -3.70 2.79
N VAL A 491 6.27 -4.85 3.46
CA VAL A 491 5.87 -5.01 4.86
C VAL A 491 6.68 -4.07 5.76
N ALA A 492 8.00 -4.01 5.58
CA ALA A 492 8.84 -3.10 6.35
C ALA A 492 8.47 -1.63 6.11
N SER A 493 8.14 -1.25 4.88
CA SER A 493 7.70 0.10 4.53
C SER A 493 6.36 0.45 5.19
N LEU A 494 5.37 -0.44 5.15
CA LEU A 494 4.06 -0.22 5.77
C LEU A 494 4.18 -0.09 7.30
N GLN A 495 4.95 -0.96 7.94
CA GLN A 495 5.20 -0.91 9.39
C GLN A 495 5.96 0.36 9.79
N THR A 496 6.97 0.74 9.00
CA THR A 496 7.74 1.98 9.25
C THR A 496 6.87 3.22 9.05
N ASP A 497 6.04 3.26 8.01
CA ASP A 497 5.13 4.37 7.73
C ASP A 497 4.06 4.49 8.84
N ARG A 498 3.55 3.37 9.38
CA ARG A 498 2.64 3.38 10.54
C ARG A 498 3.30 3.97 11.78
N LYS A 499 4.47 3.43 12.17
CA LYS A 499 5.20 3.93 13.35
C LYS A 499 5.52 5.42 13.23
N SER A 500 6.00 5.85 12.07
CA SER A 500 6.33 7.26 11.84
C SER A 500 5.09 8.17 11.74
N LYS A 501 3.92 7.63 11.37
CA LYS A 501 2.64 8.34 11.48
C LYS A 501 2.24 8.55 12.94
N ASP A 502 2.42 7.55 13.79
CA ASP A 502 2.14 7.67 15.24
C ASP A 502 3.08 8.70 15.88
N GLU A 503 4.37 8.66 15.54
CA GLU A 503 5.36 9.66 15.95
C GLU A 503 5.01 11.07 15.45
N PHE A 504 4.48 11.21 14.24
CA PHE A 504 3.99 12.48 13.70
C PHE A 504 2.83 13.04 14.52
N VAL A 505 1.81 12.22 14.81
CA VAL A 505 0.64 12.64 15.61
C VAL A 505 1.06 13.07 17.01
N GLU A 506 1.93 12.28 17.65
CA GLU A 506 2.43 12.59 18.98
C GLU A 506 3.28 13.86 18.99
N THR A 507 4.18 14.04 18.01
CA THR A 507 4.97 15.27 17.86
C THR A 507 4.07 16.49 17.70
N VAL A 508 3.05 16.42 16.82
CA VAL A 508 2.09 17.52 16.64
C VAL A 508 1.38 17.85 17.95
N ARG A 509 0.98 16.84 18.72
CA ARG A 509 0.29 17.02 20.01
C ARG A 509 1.20 17.68 21.05
N THR A 510 2.36 17.09 21.33
CA THR A 510 3.30 17.56 22.36
C THR A 510 3.82 18.96 22.05
N VAL A 511 4.23 19.22 20.81
CA VAL A 511 4.77 20.52 20.42
C VAL A 511 3.69 21.59 20.45
N ARG A 512 2.44 21.26 20.09
CA ARG A 512 1.30 22.19 20.23
C ARG A 512 1.06 22.59 21.68
N GLU A 513 1.12 21.64 22.62
CA GLU A 513 0.97 21.91 24.05
C GLU A 513 2.07 22.85 24.57
N GLN A 514 3.32 22.61 24.18
CA GLN A 514 4.47 23.47 24.52
C GLN A 514 4.36 24.88 23.92
N ILE A 515 3.90 25.00 22.68
CA ILE A 515 3.67 26.30 22.06
C ILE A 515 2.56 27.04 22.83
N ASN A 516 1.42 26.40 23.08
CA ASN A 516 0.30 27.03 23.77
C ASN A 516 0.66 27.55 25.16
N SER A 517 1.54 26.88 25.92
CA SER A 517 1.99 27.35 27.24
C SER A 517 2.90 28.58 27.18
N THR A 518 3.44 28.91 26.01
CA THR A 518 4.38 30.04 25.84
C THR A 518 3.81 31.20 25.03
N LEU A 519 2.65 31.07 24.36
CA LEU A 519 2.13 32.08 23.44
C LEU A 519 1.66 33.39 24.10
N GLN A 520 1.19 33.36 25.34
CA GLN A 520 0.58 34.54 25.96
C GLN A 520 1.59 35.67 26.16
N ILE A 521 1.15 36.90 25.85
CA ILE A 521 1.91 38.11 26.08
C ILE A 521 1.71 38.50 27.55
N ALA A 522 2.81 38.49 28.32
CA ALA A 522 2.79 38.89 29.73
C ALA A 522 2.48 40.39 29.89
N LYS A 523 1.74 40.71 30.96
CA LYS A 523 1.50 42.08 31.41
C LYS A 523 2.45 42.41 32.57
N SER A 524 3.08 43.58 32.53
CA SER A 524 3.79 44.13 33.69
C SER A 524 2.79 44.78 34.65
N GLU A 525 3.11 44.80 35.96
CA GLU A 525 2.26 45.42 36.99
C GLU A 525 2.05 46.93 36.74
N ASP A 526 3.04 47.62 36.17
CA ASP A 526 2.98 49.07 35.86
C ASP A 526 2.54 49.39 34.42
N ILE A 527 1.81 48.49 33.76
CA ILE A 527 1.44 48.71 32.35
C ILE A 527 0.36 49.79 32.20
N PRO A 528 0.50 50.75 31.27
CA PRO A 528 -0.57 51.72 31.00
C PRO A 528 -1.90 51.00 30.66
N PRO A 529 -3.06 51.45 31.19
CA PRO A 529 -4.33 50.72 31.05
C PRO A 529 -4.69 50.38 29.60
N MET A 530 -4.55 51.33 28.67
CA MET A 530 -4.83 51.12 27.24
C MET A 530 -3.92 50.06 26.59
N LYS A 531 -2.65 50.01 27.01
CA LYS A 531 -1.72 48.96 26.57
C LYS A 531 -2.10 47.60 27.17
N GLY A 532 -2.62 47.58 28.39
CA GLY A 532 -3.20 46.40 29.02
C GLY A 532 -4.39 45.84 28.23
N THR A 533 -5.32 46.70 27.81
CA THR A 533 -6.51 46.32 27.01
C THR A 533 -6.13 45.73 25.65
N LEU A 534 -5.18 46.31 24.93
CA LEU A 534 -4.71 45.74 23.65
C LEU A 534 -4.00 44.40 23.82
N ILE A 535 -3.30 44.19 24.95
CA ILE A 535 -2.71 42.88 25.27
C ILE A 535 -3.80 41.85 25.57
N ASP A 536 -4.90 42.23 26.23
CA ASP A 536 -6.05 41.34 26.42
C ASP A 536 -6.70 40.93 25.11
N ALA A 537 -6.91 41.90 24.21
CA ALA A 537 -7.43 41.65 22.87
C ALA A 537 -6.50 40.72 22.07
N ALA A 538 -5.19 40.93 22.13
CA ALA A 538 -4.20 40.05 21.50
C ALA A 538 -4.25 38.63 22.11
N ASN A 539 -4.25 38.51 23.44
CA ASN A 539 -4.29 37.23 24.14
C ASN A 539 -5.63 36.50 23.93
N TYR A 540 -6.74 37.22 23.75
CA TYR A 540 -8.03 36.63 23.37
C TYR A 540 -7.91 35.86 22.05
N SER A 541 -7.38 36.51 21.00
CA SER A 541 -7.18 35.88 19.69
C SER A 541 -6.13 34.76 19.73
N LEU A 542 -5.06 34.93 20.50
CA LEU A 542 -4.01 33.91 20.66
C LEU A 542 -4.49 32.66 21.39
N THR A 543 -5.38 32.80 22.37
CA THR A 543 -5.90 31.68 23.19
C THR A 543 -6.94 30.83 22.43
N GLY A 544 -7.49 31.33 21.31
CA GLY A 544 -8.41 30.58 20.46
C GLY A 544 -7.82 29.26 19.92
N GLY A 545 -8.68 28.25 19.70
CA GLY A 545 -8.28 26.91 19.26
C GLY A 545 -7.61 26.89 17.87
N GLY A 546 -6.27 26.91 17.83
CA GLY A 546 -5.49 26.88 16.60
C GLY A 546 -4.79 25.54 16.35
N LYS A 547 -4.63 25.13 15.08
CA LYS A 547 -3.84 23.94 14.69
C LYS A 547 -2.33 24.09 15.00
N ARG A 548 -1.84 25.35 15.10
CA ARG A 548 -0.44 25.75 15.35
C ARG A 548 0.58 25.18 14.36
N LEU A 549 0.18 25.00 13.11
CA LEU A 549 0.96 24.23 12.15
C LEU A 549 2.30 24.89 11.80
N ARG A 550 2.31 26.21 11.60
CA ARG A 550 3.51 27.01 11.28
C ARG A 550 4.58 26.95 12.39
N PRO A 551 4.26 27.23 13.67
CA PRO A 551 5.25 27.08 14.73
C PRO A 551 5.65 25.61 14.97
N ILE A 552 4.75 24.63 14.82
CA ILE A 552 5.14 23.20 14.91
C ILE A 552 6.18 22.86 13.83
N LEU A 553 5.97 23.30 12.58
CA LEU A 553 6.94 23.11 11.49
C LEU A 553 8.30 23.71 11.82
N THR A 554 8.29 24.93 12.35
CA THR A 554 9.51 25.63 12.72
C THR A 554 10.27 24.92 13.84
N TRP A 555 9.53 24.43 14.85
CA TRP A 555 10.10 23.65 15.93
C TRP A 555 10.70 22.34 15.41
N VAL A 556 10.00 21.61 14.53
CA VAL A 556 10.50 20.36 13.95
C VAL A 556 11.77 20.60 13.13
N MET A 557 11.76 21.63 12.26
CA MET A 557 12.94 21.97 11.47
C MET A 557 14.10 22.38 12.36
N GLY A 558 13.89 23.29 13.31
CA GLY A 558 14.94 23.76 14.19
C GLY A 558 15.48 22.68 15.13
N VAL A 559 14.62 22.00 15.87
CA VAL A 559 15.00 21.02 16.91
C VAL A 559 15.37 19.68 16.30
N GLN A 560 14.47 19.07 15.53
CA GLN A 560 14.68 17.69 15.05
C GLN A 560 15.62 17.63 13.84
N GLN A 561 15.53 18.59 12.91
CA GLN A 561 16.38 18.57 11.72
C GLN A 561 17.72 19.26 11.97
N TYR A 562 17.74 20.45 12.58
CA TYR A 562 18.97 21.22 12.79
C TYR A 562 19.62 21.06 14.17
N GLY A 563 19.00 20.33 15.10
CA GLY A 563 19.58 20.05 16.43
C GLY A 563 19.62 21.26 17.36
N MET A 564 18.78 22.27 17.13
CA MET A 564 18.70 23.46 17.98
C MET A 564 18.04 23.15 19.33
N ARG A 565 18.38 23.94 20.36
CA ARG A 565 17.73 23.85 21.67
C ARG A 565 16.28 24.34 21.57
N PRO A 566 15.26 23.59 22.04
CA PRO A 566 13.87 24.02 21.99
C PRO A 566 13.63 25.42 22.57
N GLU A 567 14.29 25.75 23.68
CA GLU A 567 14.14 27.03 24.40
C GLU A 567 14.65 28.21 23.58
N SER A 568 15.68 27.99 22.76
CA SER A 568 16.26 29.03 21.91
C SER A 568 15.31 29.47 20.79
N LEU A 569 14.39 28.58 20.38
CA LEU A 569 13.46 28.83 19.28
C LEU A 569 12.14 29.48 19.73
N VAL A 570 11.82 29.47 21.03
CA VAL A 570 10.54 29.99 21.56
C VAL A 570 10.20 31.39 21.00
N PRO A 571 11.13 32.36 20.93
CA PRO A 571 10.82 33.68 20.34
C PRO A 571 10.40 33.57 18.88
N LEU A 572 11.05 32.74 18.07
CA LEU A 572 10.67 32.52 16.68
C LEU A 572 9.28 31.86 16.56
N LEU A 573 8.96 30.89 17.43
CA LEU A 573 7.64 30.24 17.44
C LEU A 573 6.52 31.23 17.75
N ARG A 574 6.74 32.10 18.76
CA ARG A 574 5.82 33.20 19.09
C ARG A 574 5.67 34.15 17.91
N SER A 575 6.78 34.56 17.30
CA SER A 575 6.78 35.48 16.17
C SER A 575 5.89 35.01 15.03
N LEU A 576 6.02 33.74 14.62
CA LEU A 576 5.21 33.18 13.56
C LEU A 576 3.73 33.11 13.89
N GLU A 577 3.37 32.71 15.12
CA GLU A 577 1.96 32.66 15.52
C GLU A 577 1.37 34.06 15.72
N TYR A 578 2.16 35.05 16.16
CA TYR A 578 1.74 36.45 16.25
C TYR A 578 1.48 37.03 14.87
N MET A 579 2.38 36.82 13.90
CA MET A 579 2.15 37.23 12.50
C MET A 579 0.92 36.55 11.91
N HIS A 580 0.76 35.25 12.10
CA HIS A 580 -0.41 34.52 11.59
C HIS A 580 -1.72 34.98 12.26
N THR A 581 -1.71 35.24 13.56
CA THR A 581 -2.89 35.72 14.27
C THR A 581 -3.23 37.15 13.84
N ALA A 582 -2.23 38.01 13.62
CA ALA A 582 -2.43 39.33 13.05
C ALA A 582 -3.06 39.27 11.66
N SER A 583 -2.57 38.39 10.77
CA SER A 583 -3.14 38.25 9.43
C SER A 583 -4.60 37.85 9.47
N LEU A 584 -4.98 36.92 10.35
CA LEU A 584 -6.38 36.52 10.54
C LEU A 584 -7.27 37.65 11.08
N ILE A 585 -6.76 38.45 12.03
CA ILE A 585 -7.51 39.59 12.57
C ILE A 585 -7.84 40.59 11.45
N PHE A 586 -6.90 40.88 10.55
CA PHE A 586 -7.14 41.77 9.41
C PHE A 586 -8.08 41.15 8.36
N ASP A 587 -7.92 39.87 8.07
CA ASP A 587 -8.77 39.09 7.15
C ASP A 587 -10.23 39.09 7.62
N ASP A 588 -10.45 38.97 8.94
CA ASP A 588 -11.79 38.92 9.55
C ASP A 588 -12.55 40.25 9.48
N LEU A 589 -11.91 41.39 9.23
CA LEU A 589 -12.55 42.72 9.31
C LEU A 589 -13.69 42.92 8.30
N PRO A 590 -14.65 43.83 8.59
CA PRO A 590 -15.75 44.15 7.68
C PRO A 590 -15.33 44.62 6.28
N SER A 591 -14.14 45.21 6.16
CA SER A 591 -13.57 45.66 4.89
C SER A 591 -12.96 44.55 4.04
N GLN A 592 -12.87 43.32 4.56
CA GLN A 592 -12.29 42.15 3.90
C GLN A 592 -13.29 40.99 3.81
N ASP A 593 -13.22 40.00 4.69
CA ASP A 593 -14.13 38.84 4.67
C ASP A 593 -15.34 39.01 5.60
N ASN A 594 -15.34 40.02 6.48
CA ASN A 594 -16.44 40.32 7.39
C ASN A 594 -16.92 39.09 8.19
N ALA A 595 -15.95 38.33 8.72
CA ALA A 595 -16.23 37.04 9.36
C ALA A 595 -16.71 37.25 10.81
N PRO A 596 -17.90 36.75 11.20
CA PRO A 596 -18.40 36.94 12.56
C PRO A 596 -17.73 36.00 13.58
N THR A 597 -17.16 34.88 13.13
CA THR A 597 -16.52 33.89 14.01
C THR A 597 -15.23 33.32 13.41
N ARG A 598 -14.27 33.01 14.28
CA ARG A 598 -13.00 32.38 13.94
C ARG A 598 -12.58 31.42 15.06
N ARG A 599 -12.16 30.20 14.69
CA ARG A 599 -11.71 29.16 15.64
C ARG A 599 -12.73 28.88 16.77
N GLY A 600 -14.02 28.88 16.43
CA GLY A 600 -15.12 28.62 17.37
C GLY A 600 -15.43 29.76 18.35
N ARG A 601 -14.91 30.97 18.11
CA ARG A 601 -15.13 32.17 18.94
C ARG A 601 -15.54 33.36 18.06
N ALA A 602 -16.19 34.35 18.64
CA ALA A 602 -16.47 35.62 17.95
C ALA A 602 -15.14 36.29 17.54
N THR A 603 -15.13 36.92 16.37
CA THR A 603 -13.95 37.67 15.89
C THR A 603 -13.75 38.94 16.70
N LEU A 604 -12.54 39.49 16.64
CA LEU A 604 -12.15 40.56 17.55
C LEU A 604 -12.94 41.86 17.33
N HIS A 605 -13.34 42.14 16.09
CA HIS A 605 -14.16 43.32 15.75
C HIS A 605 -15.62 43.17 16.20
N GLU A 606 -16.12 41.93 16.31
CA GLU A 606 -17.45 41.61 16.88
C GLU A 606 -17.45 41.72 18.41
N VAL A 607 -16.35 41.31 19.06
CA VAL A 607 -16.22 41.37 20.53
C VAL A 607 -15.98 42.80 21.03
N HIS A 608 -15.24 43.59 20.26
CA HIS A 608 -14.89 44.96 20.58
C HIS A 608 -15.41 45.90 19.48
N ASP A 609 -14.50 46.37 18.62
CA ASP A 609 -14.78 47.22 17.49
C ASP A 609 -13.64 47.06 16.46
N SER A 610 -13.83 47.60 15.25
CA SER A 610 -12.84 47.51 14.17
C SER A 610 -11.52 48.20 14.53
N ALA A 611 -11.56 49.32 15.25
CA ALA A 611 -10.36 50.06 15.63
C ALA A 611 -9.46 49.26 16.58
N THR A 612 -10.05 48.60 17.59
CA THR A 612 -9.36 47.72 18.53
C THR A 612 -8.79 46.51 17.79
N ALA A 613 -9.53 45.94 16.83
CA ALA A 613 -9.05 44.83 16.04
C ALA A 613 -7.83 45.22 15.18
N GLU A 614 -7.89 46.33 14.45
CA GLU A 614 -6.79 46.85 13.63
C GLU A 614 -5.54 47.13 14.46
N LEU A 615 -5.69 47.84 15.59
CA LEU A 615 -4.59 48.16 16.50
C LEU A 615 -3.98 46.90 17.14
N THR A 616 -4.80 45.90 17.45
CA THR A 616 -4.34 44.61 17.97
C THR A 616 -3.54 43.83 16.93
N GLY A 617 -4.00 43.82 15.68
CA GLY A 617 -3.25 43.24 14.56
C GLY A 617 -1.88 43.91 14.38
N LEU A 618 -1.85 45.25 14.40
CA LEU A 618 -0.59 46.00 14.32
C LEU A 618 0.34 45.70 15.50
N LEU A 619 -0.19 45.67 16.72
CA LEU A 619 0.57 45.31 17.93
C LEU A 619 1.23 43.93 17.79
N LEU A 620 0.50 42.93 17.31
CA LEU A 620 1.01 41.57 17.12
C LEU A 620 2.15 41.52 16.09
N ILE A 621 2.07 42.29 14.99
CA ILE A 621 3.17 42.41 14.01
C ILE A 621 4.44 43.00 14.67
N GLN A 622 4.28 44.06 15.47
CA GLN A 622 5.42 44.66 16.18
C GLN A 622 6.00 43.73 17.23
N ARG A 623 5.15 43.01 17.97
CA ARG A 623 5.59 41.97 18.91
C ARG A 623 6.30 40.83 18.22
N ALA A 624 5.83 40.40 17.05
CA ALA A 624 6.50 39.36 16.28
C ALA A 624 7.92 39.76 15.88
N THR A 625 8.11 41.01 15.45
CA THR A 625 9.42 41.56 15.09
C THR A 625 10.32 41.67 16.33
N GLN A 626 9.76 42.08 17.47
CA GLN A 626 10.47 42.12 18.75
C GLN A 626 10.95 40.72 19.18
N GLU A 627 10.11 39.69 19.04
CA GLU A 627 10.49 38.31 19.35
C GLU A 627 11.63 37.82 18.43
N GLN A 628 11.61 38.15 17.13
CA GLN A 628 12.71 37.84 16.22
C GLN A 628 14.02 38.53 16.64
N ALA A 629 13.95 39.80 17.03
CA ALA A 629 15.11 40.53 17.54
C ALA A 629 15.63 40.00 18.88
N SER A 630 14.82 39.20 19.60
CA SER A 630 15.16 38.59 20.90
C SER A 630 15.85 37.23 20.77
N LEU A 631 16.15 36.77 19.55
CA LEU A 631 16.86 35.52 19.25
C LEU A 631 18.37 35.60 19.55
N ALA A 632 18.73 36.07 20.75
CA ALA A 632 20.10 36.38 21.16
C ALA A 632 21.06 35.17 21.24
N GLN A 633 20.54 33.94 21.15
CA GLN A 633 21.33 32.72 21.20
C GLN A 633 21.88 32.29 19.82
N PHE A 634 21.52 33.01 18.75
CA PHE A 634 21.95 32.73 17.38
C PHE A 634 22.92 33.80 16.88
N ASP A 635 23.61 33.50 15.78
CA ASP A 635 24.49 34.46 15.13
C ASP A 635 23.72 35.74 14.71
N PRO A 636 24.17 36.94 15.09
CA PRO A 636 23.45 38.17 14.78
C PRO A 636 23.23 38.42 13.29
N ARG A 637 24.12 37.95 12.40
CA ARG A 637 23.92 38.10 10.94
C ARG A 637 22.82 37.16 10.46
N SER A 638 22.76 35.93 10.98
CA SER A 638 21.64 35.02 10.73
C SER A 638 20.30 35.58 11.23
N VAL A 639 20.27 36.19 12.42
CA VAL A 639 19.05 36.85 12.96
C VAL A 639 18.63 38.02 12.07
N LEU A 640 19.56 38.86 11.64
CA LEU A 640 19.26 39.97 10.72
C LEU A 640 18.75 39.46 9.37
N ALA A 641 19.36 38.41 8.83
CA ALA A 641 18.92 37.77 7.58
C ALA A 641 17.50 37.20 7.73
N LEU A 642 17.19 36.59 8.88
CA LEU A 642 15.84 36.09 9.19
C LEU A 642 14.82 37.22 9.29
N ILE A 643 15.13 38.32 9.96
CA ILE A 643 14.21 39.48 10.08
C ILE A 643 13.94 40.06 8.69
N ARG A 644 14.99 40.23 7.87
CA ARG A 644 14.85 40.68 6.48
C ARG A 644 13.97 39.72 5.68
N TYR A 645 14.21 38.42 5.79
CA TYR A 645 13.41 37.40 5.12
C TYR A 645 11.95 37.47 5.55
N SER A 646 11.69 37.49 6.85
CA SER A 646 10.34 37.58 7.42
C SER A 646 9.59 38.82 6.93
N SER A 647 10.27 39.96 6.85
CA SER A 647 9.68 41.21 6.40
C SER A 647 9.31 41.15 4.92
N GLN A 648 10.18 40.59 4.07
CA GLN A 648 9.90 40.36 2.65
C GLN A 648 8.73 39.38 2.46
N LYS A 649 8.66 38.30 3.25
CA LYS A 649 7.54 37.35 3.17
C LYS A 649 6.22 37.95 3.66
N ALA A 650 6.25 38.87 4.62
CA ALA A 650 5.07 39.62 5.04
C ALA A 650 4.58 40.56 3.94
N GLU A 651 5.49 41.25 3.23
CA GLU A 651 5.18 42.05 2.05
C GLU A 651 4.51 41.21 0.94
N ASP A 652 5.12 40.07 0.61
CA ASP A 652 4.59 39.13 -0.38
C ASP A 652 3.18 38.61 0.03
N LEU A 653 2.95 38.35 1.33
CA LEU A 653 1.64 37.92 1.84
C LEU A 653 0.58 39.02 1.71
N CYS A 654 0.95 40.28 1.95
CA CYS A 654 0.06 41.42 1.69
C CYS A 654 -0.31 41.51 0.20
N ALA A 655 0.66 41.27 -0.70
CA ALA A 655 0.38 41.21 -2.13
C ALA A 655 -0.59 40.07 -2.47
N GLY A 656 -0.41 38.89 -1.88
CA GLY A 656 -1.33 37.76 -2.03
C GLY A 656 -2.77 38.09 -1.60
N GLN A 657 -2.93 38.74 -0.44
CA GLN A 657 -4.26 39.19 0.02
C GLN A 657 -4.88 40.22 -0.94
N ALA A 658 -4.08 41.17 -1.44
CA ALA A 658 -4.56 42.15 -2.42
C ALA A 658 -4.98 41.48 -3.75
N MET A 659 -4.25 40.45 -4.20
CA MET A 659 -4.62 39.69 -5.39
C MET A 659 -5.96 38.96 -5.18
N ASP A 660 -6.14 38.32 -4.03
CA ASP A 660 -7.36 37.58 -3.67
C ASP A 660 -8.59 38.49 -3.62
N LEU A 661 -8.50 39.63 -2.94
CA LEU A 661 -9.58 40.63 -2.89
C LEU A 661 -9.94 41.16 -4.28
N ASN A 662 -8.94 41.38 -5.15
CA ASN A 662 -9.15 41.85 -6.53
C ASN A 662 -9.69 40.76 -7.46
N ALA A 663 -9.56 39.49 -7.09
CA ALA A 663 -10.01 38.34 -7.85
C ALA A 663 -11.48 37.97 -7.59
N LYS A 664 -12.06 38.41 -6.46
CA LYS A 664 -13.47 38.15 -6.11
C LYS A 664 -14.41 38.53 -7.28
N GLY A 665 -15.25 37.58 -7.70
CA GLY A 665 -16.21 37.75 -8.80
C GLY A 665 -15.61 37.74 -10.22
N LYS A 666 -14.35 37.33 -10.41
CA LYS A 666 -13.69 37.24 -11.72
C LYS A 666 -13.30 35.79 -12.05
N PRO A 667 -13.39 35.38 -13.33
CA PRO A 667 -12.81 34.11 -13.78
C PRO A 667 -11.27 34.21 -13.75
N LEU A 668 -10.63 33.23 -13.12
CA LEU A 668 -9.18 33.13 -13.04
C LEU A 668 -8.63 32.02 -13.93
N THR A 669 -7.40 32.21 -14.39
CA THR A 669 -6.58 31.14 -15.00
C THR A 669 -5.92 30.28 -13.92
N LEU A 670 -5.48 29.07 -14.28
CA LEU A 670 -4.72 28.20 -13.39
C LEU A 670 -3.45 28.87 -12.85
N GLU A 671 -2.75 29.62 -13.70
CA GLU A 671 -1.53 30.36 -13.30
C GLU A 671 -1.83 31.42 -12.24
N GLN A 672 -2.93 32.16 -12.40
CA GLN A 672 -3.38 33.15 -11.41
C GLN A 672 -3.81 32.49 -10.10
N LEU A 673 -4.51 31.35 -10.14
CA LEU A 673 -4.87 30.58 -8.94
C LEU A 673 -3.62 30.07 -8.21
N ASN A 674 -2.66 29.51 -8.94
CA ASN A 674 -1.39 29.07 -8.37
C ASN A 674 -0.62 30.23 -7.71
N ALA A 675 -0.59 31.40 -8.35
CA ALA A 675 0.02 32.59 -7.78
C ALA A 675 -0.68 33.04 -6.49
N ILE A 676 -2.00 33.24 -6.52
CA ILE A 676 -2.79 33.65 -5.34
C ILE A 676 -2.60 32.64 -4.20
N CYS A 677 -2.72 31.34 -4.49
CA CYS A 677 -2.54 30.28 -3.51
C CYS A 677 -1.15 30.33 -2.85
N PHE A 678 -0.10 30.46 -3.67
CA PHE A 678 1.26 30.53 -3.16
C PHE A 678 1.46 31.76 -2.28
N TYR A 679 1.07 32.95 -2.74
CA TYR A 679 1.29 34.19 -1.99
C TYR A 679 0.42 34.29 -0.73
N LYS A 680 -0.83 33.79 -0.75
CA LYS A 680 -1.74 33.84 0.41
C LYS A 680 -1.44 32.76 1.44
N THR A 681 -1.15 31.53 0.99
CA THR A 681 -1.07 30.34 1.85
C THR A 681 0.32 29.71 1.88
N GLY A 682 0.90 29.44 0.71
CA GLY A 682 2.17 28.72 0.58
C GLY A 682 3.36 29.45 1.22
N ILE A 683 3.40 30.78 1.11
CA ILE A 683 4.55 31.57 1.56
C ILE A 683 4.74 31.57 3.08
N ALA A 684 3.65 31.43 3.83
CA ALA A 684 3.71 31.33 5.28
C ALA A 684 4.22 29.94 5.73
N PHE A 685 3.95 28.89 4.94
CA PHE A 685 4.59 27.58 5.13
C PHE A 685 6.07 27.64 4.78
N GLU A 686 6.43 28.32 3.69
CA GLU A 686 7.83 28.54 3.30
C GLU A 686 8.58 29.26 4.43
N ALA A 687 8.05 30.34 4.98
CA ALA A 687 8.65 31.05 6.10
C ALA A 687 8.89 30.14 7.32
N ALA A 688 7.91 29.30 7.67
CA ALA A 688 8.03 28.34 8.78
C ALA A 688 9.14 27.28 8.56
N LEU A 689 9.51 26.99 7.31
CA LEU A 689 10.58 26.03 7.01
C LEU A 689 11.94 26.72 6.84
N VAL A 690 11.96 27.90 6.21
CA VAL A 690 13.18 28.61 5.82
C VAL A 690 13.76 29.44 6.96
N MET A 691 12.94 30.08 7.80
CA MET A 691 13.43 30.86 8.94
C MET A 691 14.34 30.04 9.90
N PRO A 692 13.96 28.83 10.35
CA PRO A 692 14.88 28.02 11.15
C PRO A 692 16.09 27.53 10.33
N ALA A 693 15.98 27.37 9.01
CA ALA A 693 17.13 27.03 8.16
C ALA A 693 18.15 28.18 8.06
N ILE A 694 17.69 29.43 8.02
CA ILE A 694 18.54 30.64 8.06
C ILE A 694 19.28 30.72 9.40
N LEU A 695 18.59 30.46 10.52
CA LEU A 695 19.23 30.40 11.84
C LEU A 695 20.26 29.27 11.94
N ALA A 696 20.00 28.14 11.27
CA ALA A 696 20.93 27.01 11.18
C ALA A 696 22.12 27.25 10.24
N GLN A 697 22.11 28.35 9.48
CA GLN A 697 23.06 28.60 8.39
C GLN A 697 23.08 27.46 7.36
N ALA A 698 21.90 26.91 7.05
CA ALA A 698 21.75 25.85 6.07
C ALA A 698 22.21 26.33 4.67
N PRO A 699 22.76 25.44 3.83
CA PRO A 699 23.18 25.80 2.48
C PRO A 699 22.02 26.33 1.63
N GLU A 700 22.29 27.27 0.72
CA GLU A 700 21.26 27.86 -0.15
C GLU A 700 20.54 26.80 -1.00
N GLN A 701 21.23 25.73 -1.39
CA GLN A 701 20.62 24.60 -2.09
C GLN A 701 19.52 23.92 -1.24
N GLU A 702 19.75 23.74 0.06
CA GLU A 702 18.78 23.15 0.98
C GLU A 702 17.58 24.09 1.18
N ILE A 703 17.84 25.39 1.33
CA ILE A 703 16.80 26.43 1.39
C ILE A 703 15.97 26.41 0.10
N GLY A 704 16.59 26.29 -1.08
CA GLY A 704 15.90 26.19 -2.36
C GLY A 704 14.97 24.97 -2.46
N LEU A 705 15.41 23.82 -1.93
CA LEU A 705 14.57 22.61 -1.87
C LEU A 705 13.39 22.77 -0.89
N LEU A 706 13.59 23.44 0.25
CA LEU A 706 12.51 23.75 1.20
C LEU A 706 11.47 24.72 0.61
N LYS A 707 11.91 25.70 -0.18
CA LYS A 707 11.02 26.61 -0.93
C LYS A 707 10.22 25.84 -1.98
N SER A 708 10.87 24.98 -2.76
CA SER A 708 10.19 24.12 -3.75
C SER A 708 9.16 23.20 -3.07
N PHE A 709 9.51 22.57 -1.96
CA PHE A 709 8.56 21.78 -1.16
C PHE A 709 7.36 22.63 -0.70
N ALA A 710 7.60 23.80 -0.11
CA ALA A 710 6.55 24.67 0.41
C ALA A 710 5.60 25.17 -0.70
N TYR A 711 6.14 25.52 -1.86
CA TYR A 711 5.36 25.93 -3.04
C TYR A 711 4.38 24.83 -3.45
N HIS A 712 4.88 23.62 -3.70
CA HIS A 712 4.04 22.53 -4.15
C HIS A 712 3.09 22.01 -3.06
N ALA A 713 3.55 21.91 -1.81
CA ALA A 713 2.71 21.48 -0.69
C ALA A 713 1.58 22.48 -0.41
N GLY A 714 1.84 23.79 -0.51
CA GLY A 714 0.84 24.84 -0.34
C GLY A 714 -0.26 24.78 -1.39
N ILE A 715 0.11 24.60 -2.67
CA ILE A 715 -0.84 24.45 -3.77
C ILE A 715 -1.67 23.17 -3.62
N ALA A 716 -1.03 22.03 -3.36
CA ALA A 716 -1.74 20.77 -3.16
C ALA A 716 -2.73 20.85 -1.97
N PHE A 717 -2.35 21.54 -0.89
CA PHE A 717 -3.23 21.78 0.26
C PHE A 717 -4.48 22.59 -0.11
N GLN A 718 -4.32 23.65 -0.90
CA GLN A 718 -5.44 24.48 -1.34
C GLN A 718 -6.35 23.73 -2.32
N ILE A 719 -5.79 23.03 -3.30
CA ILE A 719 -6.60 22.20 -4.20
C ILE A 719 -7.40 21.16 -3.40
N LYS A 720 -6.83 20.60 -2.33
CA LYS A 720 -7.56 19.70 -1.44
C LYS A 720 -8.70 20.40 -0.68
N ASP A 721 -8.53 21.65 -0.23
CA ASP A 721 -9.64 22.41 0.37
C ASP A 721 -10.76 22.65 -0.65
N ASP A 722 -10.43 23.07 -1.87
CA ASP A 722 -11.41 23.29 -2.94
C ASP A 722 -12.15 21.99 -3.34
N LEU A 723 -11.43 20.85 -3.36
CA LEU A 723 -12.04 19.53 -3.58
C LEU A 723 -12.99 19.14 -2.44
N LEU A 724 -12.65 19.46 -1.19
CA LEU A 724 -13.52 19.20 -0.04
C LEU A 724 -14.77 20.08 -0.05
N ASP A 725 -14.71 21.31 -0.55
CA ASP A 725 -15.90 22.18 -0.68
C ASP A 725 -16.95 21.59 -1.63
N VAL A 726 -16.52 20.76 -2.60
CA VAL A 726 -17.39 20.13 -3.60
C VAL A 726 -17.78 18.69 -3.22
N GLU A 727 -16.84 17.88 -2.73
CA GLU A 727 -17.06 16.44 -2.45
C GLU A 727 -17.38 16.13 -0.98
N GLY A 728 -17.13 17.06 -0.06
CA GLY A 728 -17.18 16.79 1.37
C GLY A 728 -18.59 16.69 1.94
N ASP A 729 -18.73 15.98 3.06
CA ASP A 729 -19.97 15.97 3.83
C ASP A 729 -20.07 17.27 4.64
N ALA A 730 -21.12 18.06 4.41
CA ALA A 730 -21.40 19.31 5.12
C ALA A 730 -21.39 19.13 6.66
N ASN A 731 -21.78 17.94 7.16
CA ASN A 731 -21.78 17.62 8.58
C ASN A 731 -20.37 17.39 9.14
N LEU A 732 -19.42 16.92 8.32
CA LEU A 732 -18.03 16.67 8.73
C LEU A 732 -17.13 17.91 8.62
N LEU A 733 -17.43 18.79 7.66
CA LEU A 733 -16.64 20.01 7.40
C LEU A 733 -16.96 21.15 8.37
N GLY A 734 -18.13 21.13 9.02
CA GLY A 734 -18.55 22.18 9.96
C GLY A 734 -18.80 23.54 9.29
N LYS A 735 -18.97 23.54 7.96
CA LYS A 735 -19.29 24.70 7.10
C LYS A 735 -20.23 24.24 5.97
N PRO A 736 -21.09 25.12 5.41
CA PRO A 736 -21.84 24.82 4.19
C PRO A 736 -20.89 24.45 3.04
N VAL A 737 -21.20 23.40 2.29
CA VAL A 737 -20.53 23.01 1.03
C VAL A 737 -21.01 23.89 -0.13
N GLY A 738 -20.18 24.08 -1.14
CA GLY A 738 -20.52 24.89 -2.33
C GLY A 738 -20.44 26.40 -2.12
N GLN A 739 -19.73 26.86 -1.09
CA GLN A 739 -19.55 28.30 -0.83
C GLN A 739 -18.82 29.00 -1.98
N ASP A 740 -17.89 28.31 -2.64
CA ASP A 740 -17.16 28.91 -3.75
C ASP A 740 -18.05 29.15 -4.96
N ALA A 741 -19.00 28.23 -5.22
CA ALA A 741 -20.01 28.38 -6.26
C ALA A 741 -21.01 29.51 -5.92
N ASP A 742 -21.46 29.59 -4.67
CA ASP A 742 -22.40 30.62 -4.21
C ASP A 742 -21.78 32.03 -4.21
N ASN A 743 -20.47 32.13 -3.99
CA ASN A 743 -19.74 33.41 -3.93
C ASN A 743 -19.16 33.87 -5.28
N ASN A 744 -19.40 33.14 -6.38
CA ASN A 744 -18.76 33.38 -7.69
C ASN A 744 -17.22 33.47 -7.59
N THR A 745 -16.62 32.67 -6.72
CA THR A 745 -15.16 32.63 -6.52
C THR A 745 -14.57 31.59 -7.45
N SER A 746 -13.52 31.96 -8.20
CA SER A 746 -12.78 30.97 -8.99
C SER A 746 -11.99 30.06 -8.06
N SER A 747 -12.21 28.74 -8.16
CA SER A 747 -11.48 27.70 -7.45
C SER A 747 -10.78 26.75 -8.44
N PHE A 748 -9.84 25.93 -7.97
CA PHE A 748 -9.18 24.93 -8.80
C PHE A 748 -10.17 23.95 -9.44
N VAL A 749 -11.25 23.61 -8.74
CA VAL A 749 -12.31 22.74 -9.27
C VAL A 749 -13.11 23.45 -10.37
N THR A 750 -13.41 24.73 -10.23
CA THR A 750 -14.13 25.49 -11.29
C THR A 750 -13.31 25.61 -12.57
N VAL A 751 -11.98 25.75 -12.46
CA VAL A 751 -11.08 25.94 -13.62
C VAL A 751 -10.71 24.63 -14.30
N LEU A 752 -10.45 23.58 -13.52
CA LEU A 752 -9.93 22.30 -14.04
C LEU A 752 -10.98 21.19 -14.13
N GLY A 753 -12.16 21.39 -13.52
CA GLY A 753 -13.08 20.31 -13.21
C GLY A 753 -12.55 19.40 -12.10
N LEU A 754 -13.43 18.55 -11.56
CA LEU A 754 -13.12 17.69 -10.41
C LEU A 754 -11.91 16.76 -10.65
N GLU A 755 -11.92 16.04 -11.76
CA GLU A 755 -10.85 15.09 -12.11
C GLU A 755 -9.56 15.80 -12.55
N GLY A 756 -9.66 17.02 -13.10
CA GLY A 756 -8.49 17.86 -13.38
C GLY A 756 -7.83 18.34 -12.09
N ALA A 757 -8.61 18.85 -11.14
CA ALA A 757 -8.13 19.29 -9.84
C ALA A 757 -7.49 18.15 -9.03
N LYS A 758 -8.08 16.94 -9.03
CA LYS A 758 -7.45 15.76 -8.40
C LYS A 758 -6.08 15.46 -9.00
N ARG A 759 -5.95 15.48 -10.33
CA ARG A 759 -4.66 15.24 -11.00
C ARG A 759 -3.63 16.31 -10.65
N GLU A 760 -4.02 17.59 -10.71
CA GLU A 760 -3.16 18.72 -10.36
C GLU A 760 -2.66 18.62 -8.91
N MET A 761 -3.56 18.29 -7.98
CA MET A 761 -3.21 18.06 -6.57
C MET A 761 -2.17 16.95 -6.40
N TRP A 762 -2.35 15.81 -7.09
CA TRP A 762 -1.43 14.68 -7.02
C TRP A 762 -0.07 14.98 -7.68
N ASP A 763 -0.05 15.78 -8.73
CA ASP A 763 1.20 16.23 -9.36
C ASP A 763 2.01 17.12 -8.42
N HIS A 764 1.37 18.14 -7.83
CA HIS A 764 1.99 18.98 -6.80
C HIS A 764 2.42 18.15 -5.57
N TYR A 765 1.60 17.19 -5.13
CA TYR A 765 1.98 16.28 -4.05
C TYR A 765 3.26 15.49 -4.38
N CYS A 766 3.38 14.94 -5.60
CA CYS A 766 4.56 14.21 -6.03
C CYS A 766 5.79 15.12 -6.15
N LEU A 767 5.64 16.32 -6.74
CA LEU A 767 6.73 17.30 -6.84
C LEU A 767 7.25 17.73 -5.46
N ALA A 768 6.35 17.91 -4.48
CA ALA A 768 6.73 18.17 -3.10
C ALA A 768 7.54 17.02 -2.48
N LEU A 769 7.10 15.77 -2.66
CA LEU A 769 7.84 14.60 -2.17
C LEU A 769 9.20 14.44 -2.87
N GLU A 770 9.29 14.70 -4.17
CA GLU A 770 10.54 14.69 -4.93
C GLU A 770 11.52 15.76 -4.43
N ALA A 771 11.03 16.96 -4.07
CA ALA A 771 11.85 17.99 -3.44
C ALA A 771 12.39 17.53 -2.06
N LEU A 772 11.55 16.88 -1.24
CA LEU A 772 11.98 16.31 0.04
C LEU A 772 13.02 15.20 -0.12
N GLN A 773 12.88 14.35 -1.14
CA GLN A 773 13.82 13.25 -1.40
C GLN A 773 15.23 13.74 -1.77
N LYS A 774 15.34 14.95 -2.32
CA LYS A 774 16.61 15.61 -2.66
C LYS A 774 17.31 16.25 -1.46
N LEU A 775 16.64 16.39 -0.32
CA LEU A 775 17.26 16.90 0.90
C LEU A 775 18.30 15.90 1.44
N SER A 776 19.42 16.42 1.94
CA SER A 776 20.47 15.60 2.55
C SER A 776 20.00 14.90 3.83
N ARG A 777 19.09 15.54 4.57
CA ARG A 777 18.47 15.04 5.80
C ARG A 777 17.08 14.50 5.48
N LYS A 778 16.83 13.25 5.86
CA LYS A 778 15.49 12.67 5.73
C LYS A 778 14.52 13.35 6.68
N ASN A 779 13.44 13.90 6.13
CA ASN A 779 12.40 14.53 6.91
C ASN A 779 11.08 13.75 6.81
N THR A 780 10.92 12.76 7.68
CA THR A 780 9.71 11.93 7.77
C THR A 780 8.49 12.73 8.23
N PHE A 781 8.70 13.76 9.06
CA PHE A 781 7.63 14.63 9.54
C PHE A 781 6.96 15.39 8.39
N LEU A 782 7.74 15.99 7.48
CA LEU A 782 7.18 16.72 6.33
C LEU A 782 6.45 15.79 5.35
N LYS A 783 6.95 14.56 5.13
CA LYS A 783 6.23 13.52 4.37
C LYS A 783 4.86 13.26 4.99
N HIS A 784 4.79 13.02 6.30
CA HIS A 784 3.53 12.73 6.99
C HIS A 784 2.61 13.92 7.11
N LEU A 785 3.15 15.13 7.26
CA LEU A 785 2.38 16.35 7.19
C LEU A 785 1.67 16.48 5.85
N LEU A 786 2.40 16.31 4.75
CA LEU A 786 1.84 16.39 3.42
C LEU A 786 0.79 15.29 3.22
N ASN A 787 1.06 14.06 3.67
CA ASN A 787 0.07 12.98 3.66
C ASN A 787 -1.20 13.37 4.42
N TYR A 788 -1.05 13.95 5.61
CA TYR A 788 -2.15 14.42 6.44
C TYR A 788 -2.95 15.53 5.75
N MET A 789 -2.28 16.49 5.12
CA MET A 789 -2.90 17.61 4.40
C MET A 789 -3.77 17.13 3.22
N ILE A 790 -3.26 16.17 2.44
CA ILE A 790 -3.93 15.69 1.22
C ILE A 790 -5.00 14.64 1.49
N HIS A 791 -4.80 13.80 2.51
CA HIS A 791 -5.73 12.72 2.83
C HIS A 791 -6.71 13.08 3.95
N ARG A 792 -6.81 14.36 4.34
CA ARG A 792 -7.82 14.77 5.33
C ARG A 792 -9.22 14.70 4.76
N ASP A 793 -10.14 14.34 5.64
CA ASP A 793 -11.57 14.29 5.36
C ASP A 793 -12.30 15.50 6.00
N ARG A 794 -11.53 16.45 6.60
CA ARG A 794 -11.98 17.70 7.24
C ARG A 794 -10.88 18.76 7.35
#